data_AF-A0A933QJM2-F1
#
_entry.id   AF-A0A933QJM2-F1
#
_cell.length_a   1.000
_cell.length_b   1.000
_cell.length_c   1.000
_cell.angle_alpha   90.00
_cell.angle_beta   90.00
_cell.angle_gamma   90.00
#
_symmetry.space_group_name_H-M   'P 1'
#
loop_
_entity.id
_entity.type
_entity.pdbx_description
1 polymer ?
#
loop_
_entity_poly.entity_id
_entity_poly.type
_entity_poly.pdbx_seq_one_letter_code
_entity_poly.pdbx_strand_id
1 'polypeptide(L)'
;MNALSNRAIKILIAFVLIQPFLALIHELVVVTVATFVNSIANADFLYQIVKQFLASPIHAKIMVETLGGIDAIGIAVAGIPGQLLHSLFPALFVDASVISLSGWINSIISENSTVLGFFVTQAVSEFIVIVFGLLLFRFSLKKQPLRNALLTAPIRQTLSVIVGLFIAAQGICIAFRLTMSPALAGLRETGIGVGFSLWLQLDKQSYNWLMDQALPLLIPTLLVLAAIDTAWLICKIFDGIQSRLSKQPERLKRSFSARVLRKTNLALALSPLLLVSFVSPRFFGIADTTLYTPRVKVAQIVTQVQAVTPELPTPTAILTVTVSAPTTVPKSMQVTVATPSLTPTPLPTPTATATPAPTQVRQRIVELKRTNNKFSLVVNDRPVYLKGINYNVNYTALPDEVKRKFHLRDFQIMKNAGVNAIIGWGVYDHVTLDIAHHHGIGVIMPFELDAQGAFENKNYREQLKEQFRKFVLEYKDSPAVWGWNPGGDELLHRMEIENHRTPDKLQMASDFLMELSTLASTLDPNRVSIVKEPRDLYVPYFEESLRRVRVQKPAPPVDPSKYFIFAANTYGKPEGISQVLHVTRQSVEERLGVALIVGEFAPFGMARSERPAQYAMMWNTVQQVSSIGGFVYVYGPDQPNPKAPNPYDPLRLLVSEFSLVDIDGNPVDGSLSALATQWHPQPTPQPTEINIPK
;
A
#
# COMPACT_ATOMS: atom_id res chain seq x y z
N MET A 1 12.07 47.26 41.53
CA MET A 1 12.19 46.63 40.20
C MET A 1 13.21 45.48 40.16
N ASN A 2 14.41 45.63 40.76
CA ASN A 2 15.50 44.63 40.65
C ASN A 2 15.18 43.21 41.19
N ALA A 3 14.33 43.08 42.21
CA ALA A 3 13.94 41.77 42.74
C ALA A 3 12.98 40.98 41.81
N LEU A 4 12.18 41.69 41.00
CA LEU A 4 11.27 41.08 40.03
C LEU A 4 12.01 40.60 38.78
N SER A 5 12.98 41.38 38.27
CA SER A 5 13.80 40.94 37.12
C SER A 5 14.65 39.72 37.47
N ASN A 6 15.27 39.69 38.66
CA ASN A 6 16.05 38.53 39.11
C ASN A 6 15.24 37.25 39.25
N ARG A 7 13.95 37.33 39.61
CA ARG A 7 13.06 36.16 39.66
C ARG A 7 12.65 35.69 38.27
N ALA A 8 12.32 36.62 37.37
CA ALA A 8 11.99 36.31 35.99
C ALA A 8 13.16 35.63 35.26
N ILE A 9 14.38 36.14 35.44
CA ILE A 9 15.60 35.55 34.86
C ILE A 9 15.83 34.14 35.39
N LYS A 10 15.68 33.90 36.69
CA LYS A 10 15.83 32.55 37.27
C LYS A 10 14.79 31.56 36.75
N ILE A 11 13.54 32.00 36.56
CA ILE A 11 12.48 31.17 35.98
C ILE A 11 12.79 30.87 34.50
N LEU A 12 13.25 31.87 33.74
CA LEU A 12 13.61 31.71 32.34
C LEU A 12 14.79 30.74 32.19
N ILE A 13 15.84 30.87 33.01
CA ILE A 13 16.98 29.94 33.00
C ILE A 13 16.52 28.52 33.34
N ALA A 14 15.72 28.35 34.40
CA ALA A 14 15.18 27.04 34.76
C ALA A 14 14.32 26.43 33.64
N PHE A 15 13.56 27.26 32.94
CA PHE A 15 12.75 26.85 31.80
C PHE A 15 13.60 26.42 30.60
N VAL A 16 14.63 27.20 30.24
CA VAL A 16 15.57 26.85 29.16
C VAL A 16 16.30 25.54 29.48
N LEU A 17 16.68 25.32 30.74
CA LEU A 17 17.36 24.10 31.17
C LEU A 17 16.44 22.87 31.20
N ILE A 18 15.14 23.02 31.45
CA ILE A 18 14.19 21.89 31.48
C ILE A 18 13.63 21.55 30.10
N GLN A 19 13.66 22.49 29.16
CA GLN A 19 13.07 22.30 27.82
C GLN A 19 13.60 21.05 27.10
N PRO A 20 14.91 20.73 27.14
CA PRO A 20 15.40 19.50 26.54
C PRO A 20 14.79 18.23 27.14
N PHE A 21 14.63 18.22 28.45
CA PHE A 21 14.02 17.09 29.15
C PHE A 21 12.53 16.94 28.82
N LEU A 22 11.81 18.05 28.67
CA LEU A 22 10.40 18.04 28.26
C LEU A 22 10.22 17.52 26.83
N ALA A 23 11.12 17.89 25.91
CA ALA A 23 11.10 17.36 24.55
C ALA A 23 11.37 15.85 24.53
N LEU A 24 12.34 15.37 25.32
CA LEU A 24 12.61 13.94 25.46
C LEU A 24 11.42 13.17 26.03
N ILE A 25 10.73 13.72 27.04
CA ILE A 25 9.51 13.12 27.57
C ILE A 25 8.42 13.06 26.49
N HIS A 26 8.24 14.13 25.71
CA HIS A 26 7.24 14.18 24.65
C HIS A 26 7.51 13.09 23.60
N GLU A 27 8.73 13.00 23.06
CA GLU A 27 9.06 11.97 22.06
C GLU A 27 8.97 10.55 22.65
N LEU A 28 9.28 10.36 23.93
CA LEU A 28 9.06 9.09 24.63
C LEU A 28 7.57 8.73 24.73
N VAL A 29 6.69 9.71 24.96
CA VAL A 29 5.23 9.51 24.92
C VAL A 29 4.78 9.13 23.51
N VAL A 30 5.34 9.74 22.45
CA VAL A 30 5.04 9.37 21.05
C VAL A 30 5.40 7.91 20.77
N VAL A 31 6.63 7.50 21.05
CA VAL A 31 7.09 6.11 20.86
C VAL A 31 6.25 5.14 21.69
N THR A 32 5.98 5.45 22.96
CA THR A 32 5.17 4.59 23.84
C THR A 32 3.77 4.39 23.31
N VAL A 33 3.12 5.47 22.84
CA VAL A 33 1.77 5.39 22.27
C VAL A 33 1.78 4.61 20.96
N ALA A 34 2.75 4.83 20.07
CA ALA A 34 2.89 4.07 18.84
C ALA A 34 3.01 2.56 19.11
N THR A 35 3.92 2.15 20.00
CA THR A 35 4.09 0.75 20.41
C THR A 35 2.80 0.19 21.02
N PHE A 36 2.10 0.98 21.83
CA PHE A 36 0.84 0.57 22.45
C PHE A 36 -0.30 0.40 21.43
N VAL A 37 -0.46 1.33 20.48
CA VAL A 37 -1.45 1.25 19.40
C VAL A 37 -1.20 0.02 18.54
N ASN A 38 0.05 -0.22 18.12
CA ASN A 38 0.46 -1.43 17.40
C ASN A 38 0.10 -2.70 18.19
N SER A 39 0.47 -2.74 19.48
CA SER A 39 0.26 -3.91 20.34
C SER A 39 -1.24 -4.20 20.54
N ILE A 40 -2.07 -3.18 20.74
CA ILE A 40 -3.51 -3.35 20.90
C ILE A 40 -4.16 -3.81 19.59
N ALA A 41 -3.74 -3.26 18.46
CA ALA A 41 -4.29 -3.64 17.17
C ALA A 41 -3.91 -5.07 16.76
N ASN A 42 -2.72 -5.52 17.15
CA ASN A 42 -2.31 -6.91 16.99
C ASN A 42 -2.97 -7.88 18.00
N ALA A 43 -3.68 -7.36 19.00
CA ALA A 43 -4.49 -8.18 19.87
C ALA A 43 -5.87 -8.45 19.24
N ASP A 44 -6.29 -9.71 19.21
CA ASP A 44 -7.61 -10.12 18.73
C ASP A 44 -8.76 -9.33 19.37
N PHE A 45 -8.56 -8.86 20.60
CA PHE A 45 -9.51 -8.05 21.34
C PHE A 45 -9.97 -6.79 20.59
N LEU A 46 -9.05 -6.04 19.97
CA LEU A 46 -9.45 -4.83 19.24
C LEU A 46 -10.29 -5.17 18.03
N TYR A 47 -9.92 -6.21 17.29
CA TYR A 47 -10.72 -6.72 16.18
C TYR A 47 -12.12 -7.13 16.64
N GLN A 48 -12.25 -7.83 17.77
CA GLN A 48 -13.57 -8.19 18.30
C GLN A 48 -14.42 -6.96 18.68
N ILE A 49 -13.81 -5.91 19.25
CA ILE A 49 -14.52 -4.65 19.54
C ILE A 49 -14.96 -3.98 18.25
N VAL A 50 -14.03 -3.75 17.32
CA VAL A 50 -14.29 -3.03 16.06
C VAL A 50 -15.34 -3.77 15.23
N LYS A 51 -15.30 -5.10 15.21
CA LYS A 51 -16.29 -5.95 14.56
C LYS A 51 -17.72 -5.77 15.09
N GLN A 52 -17.91 -5.33 16.35
CA GLN A 52 -19.26 -5.00 16.85
C GLN A 52 -19.82 -3.71 16.25
N PHE A 53 -18.95 -2.80 15.79
CA PHE A 53 -19.33 -1.50 15.27
C PHE A 53 -19.39 -1.43 13.75
N LEU A 54 -18.74 -2.37 13.05
CA LEU A 54 -18.72 -2.42 11.59
C LEU A 54 -19.52 -3.61 11.06
N ALA A 55 -20.35 -3.35 10.05
CA ALA A 55 -21.20 -4.36 9.44
C ALA A 55 -20.42 -5.47 8.73
N SER A 56 -19.23 -5.15 8.20
CA SER A 56 -18.37 -6.12 7.52
C SER A 56 -17.16 -6.48 8.40
N PRO A 57 -16.94 -7.78 8.68
CA PRO A 57 -15.76 -8.24 9.41
C PRO A 57 -14.46 -7.97 8.63
N ILE A 58 -14.52 -7.90 7.30
CA ILE A 58 -13.38 -7.56 6.44
C ILE A 58 -12.93 -6.14 6.73
N HIS A 59 -13.86 -5.19 6.77
CA HIS A 59 -13.55 -3.79 7.10
C HIS A 59 -13.06 -3.62 8.54
N ALA A 60 -13.59 -4.40 9.48
CA ALA A 60 -13.05 -4.42 10.84
C ALA A 60 -11.60 -4.88 10.87
N LYS A 61 -11.25 -5.93 10.12
CA LYS A 61 -9.87 -6.41 10.00
C LYS A 61 -8.98 -5.34 9.35
N ILE A 62 -9.37 -4.79 8.20
CA ILE A 62 -8.62 -3.74 7.50
C ILE A 62 -8.42 -2.51 8.40
N MET A 63 -9.45 -2.07 9.12
CA MET A 63 -9.35 -0.90 10.00
C MET A 63 -8.38 -1.16 11.15
N VAL A 64 -8.42 -2.35 11.76
CA VAL A 64 -7.49 -2.73 12.82
C VAL A 64 -6.07 -2.89 12.31
N GLU A 65 -5.86 -3.54 11.16
CA GLU A 65 -4.56 -3.65 10.50
C GLU A 65 -4.01 -2.27 10.13
N THR A 66 -4.87 -1.39 9.60
CA THR A 66 -4.47 -0.03 9.24
C THR A 66 -4.13 0.78 10.48
N LEU A 67 -4.91 0.70 11.55
CA LEU A 67 -4.61 1.39 12.80
C LEU A 67 -3.33 0.85 13.47
N GLY A 68 -3.15 -0.46 13.45
CA GLY A 68 -2.03 -1.18 14.05
C GLY A 68 -0.75 -1.14 13.25
N GLY A 69 -0.83 -0.81 11.96
CA GLY A 69 0.32 -0.64 11.08
C GLY A 69 1.14 0.60 11.41
N ILE A 70 1.31 0.99 12.67
CA ILE A 70 2.25 2.00 13.15
C ILE A 70 3.43 1.27 13.79
N ASP A 71 4.66 1.60 13.42
CA ASP A 71 5.85 0.94 13.94
C ASP A 71 6.86 1.98 14.42
N ALA A 72 7.19 1.95 15.70
CA ALA A 72 8.10 2.90 16.32
C ALA A 72 9.50 2.31 16.42
N ILE A 73 10.46 2.96 15.79
CA ILE A 73 11.86 2.51 15.80
C ILE A 73 12.56 2.99 17.07
N GLY A 74 12.30 4.22 17.52
CA GLY A 74 12.88 4.78 18.74
C GLY A 74 12.95 6.30 18.74
N ILE A 75 13.91 6.87 19.47
CA ILE A 75 14.14 8.32 19.60
C ILE A 75 15.53 8.66 19.08
N ALA A 76 15.64 9.64 18.19
CA ALA A 76 16.92 10.16 17.76
C ALA A 76 17.21 11.47 18.48
N VAL A 77 18.42 11.62 19.06
CA VAL A 77 18.90 12.87 19.68
C VAL A 77 20.14 13.36 18.93
N ALA A 78 20.27 14.66 18.69
CA ALA A 78 21.34 15.21 17.86
C ALA A 78 22.66 15.33 18.63
N GLY A 79 23.77 15.16 17.92
CA GLY A 79 25.12 15.39 18.43
C GLY A 79 25.61 14.36 19.46
N ILE A 80 26.60 14.75 20.26
CA ILE A 80 27.28 13.90 21.25
C ILE A 80 26.28 13.28 22.26
N PRO A 81 25.30 14.01 22.82
CA PRO A 81 24.34 13.41 23.75
C PRO A 81 23.57 12.24 23.13
N GLY A 82 23.19 12.34 21.85
CA GLY A 82 22.48 11.26 21.18
C GLY A 82 23.33 10.06 20.85
N GLN A 83 24.59 10.26 20.46
CA GLN A 83 25.54 9.16 20.29
C GLN A 83 25.74 8.38 21.60
N LEU A 84 25.85 9.10 22.72
CA LEU A 84 25.95 8.48 24.04
C LEU A 84 24.66 7.72 24.41
N LEU A 85 23.49 8.31 24.21
CA LEU A 85 22.19 7.67 24.48
C LEU A 85 21.98 6.43 23.61
N HIS A 86 22.34 6.49 22.32
CA HIS A 86 22.31 5.34 21.41
C HIS A 86 23.26 4.24 21.87
N SER A 87 24.48 4.57 22.30
CA SER A 87 25.42 3.58 22.82
C SER A 87 24.95 2.91 24.12
N LEU A 88 24.26 3.66 25.00
CA LEU A 88 23.81 3.13 26.29
C LEU A 88 22.49 2.36 26.18
N PHE A 89 21.60 2.79 25.30
CA PHE A 89 20.24 2.25 25.16
C PHE A 89 19.87 2.11 23.68
N PRO A 90 20.55 1.26 22.90
CA PRO A 90 20.37 1.15 21.44
C PRO A 90 18.98 0.66 21.03
N ALA A 91 18.23 0.04 21.95
CA ALA A 91 16.85 -0.38 21.72
C ALA A 91 15.82 0.77 21.81
N LEU A 92 16.18 1.89 22.48
CA LEU A 92 15.29 3.04 22.65
C LEU A 92 15.76 4.25 21.83
N PHE A 93 17.07 4.46 21.75
CA PHE A 93 17.64 5.56 20.99
C PHE A 93 18.26 5.06 19.70
N VAL A 94 17.91 5.69 18.58
CA VAL A 94 18.47 5.38 17.27
C VAL A 94 19.60 6.35 16.91
N ASP A 95 20.34 6.04 15.85
CA ASP A 95 21.47 6.84 15.43
C ASP A 95 21.08 8.30 15.13
N ALA A 96 21.93 9.23 15.58
CA ALA A 96 21.70 10.67 15.43
C ALA A 96 21.62 11.14 13.97
N SER A 97 22.17 10.37 13.02
CA SER A 97 22.13 10.66 11.59
C SER A 97 20.72 10.63 10.98
N VAL A 98 19.75 10.00 11.66
CA VAL A 98 18.36 9.88 11.20
C VAL A 98 17.55 11.17 11.47
N ILE A 99 18.11 12.13 12.22
CA ILE A 99 17.41 13.38 12.58
C ILE A 99 17.22 14.30 11.38
N SER A 100 16.03 14.89 11.28
CA SER A 100 15.75 15.96 10.33
C SER A 100 16.55 17.23 10.66
N LEU A 101 17.03 17.94 9.63
CA LEU A 101 17.87 19.16 9.75
C LEU A 101 17.34 20.29 10.66
N SER A 102 16.08 20.23 11.11
CA SER A 102 15.43 21.29 11.92
C SER A 102 15.16 20.91 13.38
N GLY A 103 15.35 19.64 13.75
CA GLY A 103 15.11 19.13 15.11
C GLY A 103 16.41 18.73 15.79
N TRP A 104 16.47 18.83 17.12
CA TRP A 104 17.57 18.26 17.91
C TRP A 104 17.15 16.96 18.62
N ILE A 105 15.85 16.65 18.64
CA ILE A 105 15.29 15.40 19.14
C ILE A 105 13.99 15.08 18.39
N ASN A 106 13.86 13.85 17.89
CA ASN A 106 12.68 13.38 17.16
C ASN A 106 12.37 11.92 17.53
N SER A 107 11.09 11.57 17.65
CA SER A 107 10.66 10.17 17.53
C SER A 107 10.79 9.71 16.09
N ILE A 108 11.33 8.50 15.90
CA ILE A 108 11.50 7.87 14.60
C ILE A 108 10.45 6.79 14.47
N ILE A 109 9.51 7.05 13.57
CA ILE A 109 8.46 6.14 13.15
C ILE A 109 8.89 5.52 11.82
N SER A 110 8.70 4.21 11.70
CA SER A 110 9.00 3.42 10.50
C SER A 110 8.28 3.99 9.29
N GLU A 111 8.96 4.03 8.16
CA GLU A 111 8.42 4.46 6.85
C GLU A 111 7.17 3.68 6.43
N ASN A 112 7.05 2.46 6.94
CA ASN A 112 5.95 1.55 6.64
C ASN A 112 4.72 1.83 7.49
N SER A 113 4.79 2.84 8.35
CA SER A 113 3.69 3.17 9.21
C SER A 113 2.54 3.74 8.39
N THR A 114 1.33 3.26 8.63
CA THR A 114 0.13 3.80 8.03
C THR A 114 -0.10 5.22 8.51
N VAL A 115 -0.68 6.03 7.64
CA VAL A 115 -0.99 7.43 7.97
C VAL A 115 -2.04 7.49 9.09
N LEU A 116 -2.99 6.55 9.14
CA LEU A 116 -3.98 6.44 10.24
C LEU A 116 -3.29 6.14 11.57
N GLY A 117 -2.45 5.12 11.62
CA GLY A 117 -1.73 4.75 12.84
C GLY A 117 -0.88 5.91 13.36
N PHE A 118 -0.15 6.58 12.46
CA PHE A 118 0.61 7.78 12.77
C PHE A 118 -0.26 8.92 13.33
N PHE A 119 -1.39 9.22 12.69
CA PHE A 119 -2.28 10.29 13.12
C PHE A 119 -2.88 10.01 14.51
N VAL A 120 -3.34 8.79 14.74
CA VAL A 120 -3.90 8.38 16.04
C VAL A 120 -2.84 8.44 17.12
N THR A 121 -1.64 7.93 16.84
CA THR A 121 -0.51 8.03 17.76
C THR A 121 -0.25 9.48 18.13
N GLN A 122 -0.10 10.38 17.16
CA GLN A 122 0.17 11.77 17.45
C GLN A 122 -0.96 12.42 18.25
N ALA A 123 -2.21 12.21 17.87
CA ALA A 123 -3.37 12.79 18.56
C ALA A 123 -3.45 12.34 20.03
N VAL A 124 -3.23 11.04 20.28
CA VAL A 124 -3.23 10.46 21.64
C VAL A 124 -2.05 10.97 22.44
N SER A 125 -0.85 11.07 21.84
CA SER A 125 0.34 11.60 22.50
C SER A 125 0.16 13.06 22.91
N GLU A 126 -0.35 13.91 22.02
CA GLU A 126 -0.63 15.32 22.37
C GLU A 126 -1.70 15.43 23.46
N PHE A 127 -2.73 14.59 23.41
CA PHE A 127 -3.75 14.55 24.47
C PHE A 127 -3.15 14.19 25.83
N ILE A 128 -2.27 13.18 25.90
CA ILE A 128 -1.57 12.79 27.12
C ILE A 128 -0.72 13.95 27.65
N VAL A 129 0.01 14.64 26.77
CA VAL A 129 0.85 15.79 27.12
C VAL A 129 0.00 16.94 27.68
N ILE A 130 -1.14 17.24 27.06
CA ILE A 130 -2.10 18.25 27.55
C ILE A 130 -2.62 17.87 28.94
N VAL A 131 -3.10 16.64 29.12
CA VAL A 131 -3.63 16.15 30.40
C VAL A 131 -2.54 16.22 31.48
N PHE A 132 -1.31 15.80 31.16
CA PHE A 132 -0.19 15.87 32.09
C PHE A 132 0.13 17.31 32.50
N GLY A 133 0.17 18.26 31.56
CA GLY A 133 0.35 19.69 31.84
C GLY A 133 -0.74 20.25 32.77
N LEU A 134 -2.00 19.89 32.52
CA LEU A 134 -3.14 20.29 33.37
C LEU A 134 -3.11 19.66 34.76
N LEU A 135 -2.67 18.40 34.88
CA LEU A 135 -2.48 17.73 36.17
C LEU A 135 -1.36 18.38 36.98
N LEU A 136 -0.21 18.67 36.37
CA LEU A 136 0.89 19.40 37.01
C LEU A 136 0.41 20.77 37.52
N PHE A 137 -0.34 21.50 36.70
CA PHE A 137 -0.97 22.74 37.09
C PHE A 137 -1.89 22.56 38.32
N ARG A 138 -2.81 21.58 38.27
CA ARG A 138 -3.77 21.30 39.36
C ARG A 138 -3.09 20.86 40.66
N PHE A 139 -2.09 19.99 40.59
CA PHE A 139 -1.36 19.52 41.78
C PHE A 139 -0.56 20.65 42.43
N SER A 140 -0.01 21.54 41.61
CA SER A 140 0.67 22.75 42.08
C SER A 140 -0.27 23.69 42.83
N LEU A 141 -1.58 23.64 42.56
CA LEU A 141 -2.60 24.41 43.26
C LEU A 141 -3.14 23.74 44.55
N LYS A 142 -3.13 22.39 44.63
CA LYS A 142 -3.77 21.66 45.74
C LYS A 142 -2.95 21.53 47.02
N LYS A 143 -1.61 21.63 46.98
CA LYS A 143 -0.75 21.43 48.16
C LYS A 143 -0.24 22.76 48.74
N GLN A 144 -1.09 23.46 49.52
CA GLN A 144 -0.79 24.12 50.81
C GLN A 144 -1.96 25.02 51.25
N PRO A 145 -2.24 25.13 52.57
CA PRO A 145 -3.17 26.15 53.07
C PRO A 145 -2.62 27.53 52.68
N LEU A 146 -3.44 28.29 51.95
CA LEU A 146 -3.21 29.59 51.28
C LEU A 146 -2.51 30.68 52.12
N ARG A 147 -2.28 30.44 53.43
CA ARG A 147 -1.79 31.41 54.41
C ARG A 147 -0.26 31.50 54.50
N ASN A 148 0.50 30.50 54.05
CA ASN A 148 1.98 30.54 54.01
C ASN A 148 2.55 30.81 52.59
N ALA A 149 1.71 30.77 51.55
CA ALA A 149 2.15 30.84 50.16
C ALA A 149 2.46 32.25 49.64
N LEU A 150 1.97 33.30 50.29
CA LEU A 150 2.13 34.68 49.82
C LEU A 150 3.40 35.38 50.29
N LEU A 151 4.16 34.79 51.21
CA LEU A 151 5.37 35.44 51.73
C LEU A 151 6.65 34.60 51.62
N THR A 152 6.60 33.26 51.55
CA THR A 152 7.85 32.46 51.47
C THR A 152 7.73 31.08 50.79
N ALA A 153 6.63 30.73 50.11
CA ALA A 153 6.63 29.49 49.31
C ALA A 153 7.45 29.67 48.01
N PRO A 154 8.30 28.69 47.68
CA PRO A 154 9.50 28.90 46.90
C PRO A 154 9.20 28.80 45.40
N ILE A 155 10.09 29.40 44.60
CA ILE A 155 10.18 29.39 43.13
C ILE A 155 9.64 28.09 42.45
N ARG A 156 9.77 26.93 43.10
CA ARG A 156 9.23 25.63 42.68
C ARG A 156 7.74 25.65 42.31
N GLN A 157 6.86 26.25 43.10
CA GLN A 157 5.41 26.21 42.83
C GLN A 157 5.03 27.07 41.61
N THR A 158 5.63 28.25 41.50
CA THR A 158 5.49 29.12 40.33
C THR A 158 6.03 28.45 39.07
N LEU A 159 7.18 27.78 39.18
CA LEU A 159 7.77 27.03 38.07
C LEU A 159 6.86 25.88 37.61
N SER A 160 6.28 25.10 38.53
CA SER A 160 5.38 24.00 38.16
C SER A 160 4.08 24.47 37.50
N VAL A 161 3.52 25.61 37.93
CA VAL A 161 2.35 26.23 37.27
C VAL A 161 2.68 26.68 35.85
N ILE A 162 3.82 27.38 35.67
CA ILE A 162 4.26 27.87 34.36
C ILE A 162 4.57 26.70 33.42
N VAL A 163 5.30 25.69 33.90
CA VAL A 163 5.64 24.49 33.15
C VAL A 163 4.37 23.72 32.75
N GLY A 164 3.43 23.53 33.67
CA GLY A 164 2.17 22.83 33.38
C GLY A 164 1.33 23.53 32.30
N LEU A 165 1.19 24.87 32.38
CA LEU A 165 0.49 25.65 31.36
C LEU A 165 1.22 25.64 30.01
N PHE A 166 2.55 25.72 30.02
CA PHE A 166 3.34 25.69 28.79
C PHE A 166 3.22 24.35 28.07
N ILE A 167 3.35 23.23 28.80
CA ILE A 167 3.17 21.88 28.26
C ILE A 167 1.78 21.74 27.63
N ALA A 168 0.73 22.19 28.32
CA ALA A 168 -0.63 22.14 27.79
C ALA A 168 -0.80 23.03 26.54
N ALA A 169 -0.25 24.24 26.54
CA ALA A 169 -0.31 25.14 25.40
C ALA A 169 0.44 24.59 24.18
N GLN A 170 1.60 23.95 24.39
CA GLN A 170 2.38 23.30 23.33
C GLN A 170 1.58 22.17 22.69
N GLY A 171 0.99 21.27 23.49
CA GLY A 171 0.15 20.19 22.96
C GLY A 171 -1.06 20.69 22.19
N ILE A 172 -1.71 21.77 22.66
CA ILE A 172 -2.81 22.42 21.93
C ILE A 172 -2.32 22.99 20.59
N CYS A 173 -1.17 23.66 20.56
CA CYS A 173 -0.61 24.22 19.33
C CYS A 173 -0.26 23.12 18.31
N ILE A 174 0.29 21.99 18.76
CA ILE A 174 0.61 20.87 17.90
C ILE A 174 -0.68 20.20 17.39
N ALA A 175 -1.67 19.96 18.26
CA ALA A 175 -2.98 19.47 17.87
C ALA A 175 -3.67 20.39 16.84
N PHE A 176 -3.54 21.70 17.01
CA PHE A 176 -4.05 22.68 16.04
C PHE A 176 -3.29 22.62 14.70
N ARG A 177 -1.97 22.40 14.71
CA ARG A 177 -1.20 22.22 13.48
C ARG A 177 -1.56 20.93 12.76
N LEU A 178 -1.79 19.83 13.48
CA LEU A 178 -2.23 18.56 12.88
C LEU A 178 -3.58 18.70 12.19
N THR A 179 -4.46 19.53 12.75
CA THR A 179 -5.82 19.77 12.24
C THR A 179 -5.90 20.88 11.18
N MET A 180 -4.83 21.64 10.98
CA MET A 180 -4.70 22.65 9.92
C MET A 180 -3.75 22.21 8.79
N SER A 181 -3.12 21.05 8.93
CA SER A 181 -2.19 20.49 7.93
C SER A 181 -2.95 19.93 6.72
N PRO A 182 -2.37 19.97 5.50
CA PRO A 182 -2.83 19.21 4.33
C PRO A 182 -3.04 17.70 4.60
N ALA A 183 -2.54 17.18 5.72
CA ALA A 183 -2.83 15.84 6.22
C ALA A 183 -4.33 15.52 6.35
N LEU A 184 -5.21 16.52 6.54
CA LEU A 184 -6.67 16.32 6.50
C LEU A 184 -7.21 16.08 5.09
N ALA A 185 -6.55 16.58 4.04
CA ALA A 185 -6.83 16.16 2.68
C ALA A 185 -6.31 14.73 2.44
N GLY A 186 -5.17 14.37 3.06
CA GLY A 186 -4.64 13.01 3.09
C GLY A 186 -5.52 12.00 3.84
N LEU A 187 -6.39 12.43 4.76
CA LEU A 187 -7.37 11.59 5.49
C LEU A 187 -8.34 10.84 4.56
N ARG A 188 -8.53 11.35 3.33
CA ARG A 188 -9.27 10.64 2.27
C ARG A 188 -8.43 9.52 1.65
N GLU A 189 -7.13 9.74 1.51
CA GLU A 189 -6.15 8.78 0.96
C GLU A 189 -5.78 7.69 1.97
N THR A 190 -5.98 7.92 3.28
CA THR A 190 -5.71 6.94 4.33
C THR A 190 -6.75 5.82 4.44
N GLY A 191 -7.85 5.89 3.69
CA GLY A 191 -8.97 4.95 3.79
C GLY A 191 -9.82 5.10 5.07
N ILE A 192 -9.44 5.97 6.02
CA ILE A 192 -10.22 6.28 7.23
C ILE A 192 -11.64 6.68 6.89
N GLY A 193 -11.78 7.45 5.82
CA GLY A 193 -13.08 7.90 5.42
C GLY A 193 -13.99 6.77 4.94
N VAL A 194 -13.45 5.68 4.38
CA VAL A 194 -14.23 4.45 4.10
C VAL A 194 -14.71 3.83 5.43
N GLY A 195 -13.87 3.82 6.46
CA GLY A 195 -14.28 3.41 7.80
C GLY A 195 -15.44 4.26 8.36
N PHE A 196 -15.36 5.59 8.22
CA PHE A 196 -16.45 6.49 8.63
C PHE A 196 -17.71 6.33 7.78
N SER A 197 -17.60 6.19 6.46
CA SER A 197 -18.76 6.00 5.60
C SER A 197 -19.48 4.70 5.93
N LEU A 198 -18.76 3.64 6.24
CA LEU A 198 -19.35 2.37 6.66
C LEU A 198 -19.94 2.46 8.07
N TRP A 199 -19.24 3.09 9.02
CA TRP A 199 -19.70 3.23 10.39
C TRP A 199 -20.97 4.09 10.49
N LEU A 200 -21.00 5.19 9.76
CA LEU A 200 -22.13 6.13 9.73
C LEU A 200 -23.14 5.80 8.61
N GLN A 201 -22.93 4.71 7.86
CA GLN A 201 -23.73 4.30 6.71
C GLN A 201 -23.98 5.44 5.71
N LEU A 202 -22.95 6.27 5.47
CA LEU A 202 -23.04 7.41 4.60
C LEU A 202 -22.95 6.95 3.14
N ASP A 203 -23.88 7.44 2.32
CA ASP A 203 -23.69 7.41 0.88
C ASP A 203 -22.47 8.25 0.47
N LYS A 204 -22.02 8.10 -0.79
CA LYS A 204 -20.84 8.79 -1.33
C LYS A 204 -20.93 10.32 -1.21
N GLN A 205 -22.12 10.91 -1.35
CA GLN A 205 -22.30 12.36 -1.26
C GLN A 205 -22.20 12.85 0.18
N SER A 206 -22.88 12.16 1.10
CA SER A 206 -22.84 12.43 2.54
C SER A 206 -21.43 12.23 3.11
N TYR A 207 -20.72 11.22 2.61
CA TYR A 207 -19.32 10.96 2.91
C TYR A 207 -18.41 12.12 2.47
N ASN A 208 -18.51 12.54 1.20
CA ASN A 208 -17.72 13.67 0.69
C ASN A 208 -18.03 14.95 1.48
N TRP A 209 -19.29 15.21 1.83
CA TRP A 209 -19.63 16.35 2.68
C TRP A 209 -19.00 16.26 4.08
N LEU A 210 -19.04 15.08 4.72
CA LEU A 210 -18.43 14.88 6.03
C LEU A 210 -16.92 15.15 5.98
N MET A 211 -16.22 14.59 5.00
CA MET A 211 -14.76 14.69 4.87
C MET A 211 -14.31 16.08 4.42
N ASP A 212 -14.97 16.65 3.41
CA ASP A 212 -14.52 17.86 2.74
C ASP A 212 -15.02 19.14 3.44
N GLN A 213 -16.13 19.06 4.18
CA GLN A 213 -16.77 20.23 4.80
C GLN A 213 -16.88 20.11 6.32
N ALA A 214 -17.46 19.03 6.82
CA ALA A 214 -17.83 18.96 8.23
C ALA A 214 -16.62 18.71 9.14
N LEU A 215 -15.79 17.69 8.90
CA LEU A 215 -14.63 17.38 9.75
C LEU A 215 -13.61 18.53 9.85
N PRO A 216 -13.25 19.23 8.75
CA PRO A 216 -12.39 20.41 8.81
C PRO A 216 -12.95 21.55 9.67
N LEU A 217 -14.28 21.64 9.85
CA LEU A 217 -14.93 22.62 10.72
C LEU A 217 -15.12 22.09 12.15
N LEU A 218 -15.50 20.82 12.29
CA LEU A 218 -15.91 20.21 13.55
C LEU A 218 -14.71 19.95 14.45
N ILE A 219 -13.57 19.52 13.89
CA ILE A 219 -12.36 19.27 14.69
C ILE A 219 -11.81 20.56 15.32
N PRO A 220 -11.58 21.67 14.58
CA PRO A 220 -11.15 22.93 15.21
C PRO A 220 -12.19 23.47 16.19
N THR A 221 -13.48 23.29 15.90
CA THR A 221 -14.55 23.71 16.82
C THR A 221 -14.50 22.94 18.13
N LEU A 222 -14.37 21.62 18.11
CA LEU A 222 -14.21 20.80 19.31
C LEU A 222 -12.95 21.16 20.10
N LEU A 223 -11.84 21.46 19.42
CA LEU A 223 -10.61 21.92 20.06
C LEU A 223 -10.80 23.30 20.73
N VAL A 224 -11.49 24.23 20.07
CA VAL A 224 -11.84 25.53 20.63
C VAL A 224 -12.77 25.37 21.83
N LEU A 225 -13.77 24.50 21.75
CA LEU A 225 -14.66 24.21 22.88
C LEU A 225 -13.91 23.59 24.06
N ALA A 226 -13.00 22.65 23.81
CA ALA A 226 -12.13 22.09 24.84
C ALA A 226 -11.22 23.15 25.46
N ALA A 227 -10.70 24.09 24.64
CA ALA A 227 -9.91 25.22 25.13
C ALA A 227 -10.76 26.20 25.96
N ILE A 228 -12.00 26.46 25.56
CA ILE A 228 -12.96 27.30 26.29
C ILE A 228 -13.33 26.64 27.62
N ASP A 229 -13.65 25.34 27.64
CA ASP A 229 -13.95 24.60 28.86
C ASP A 229 -12.76 24.59 29.82
N THR A 230 -11.54 24.46 29.27
CA THR A 230 -10.31 24.58 30.04
C THR A 230 -10.15 26.00 30.61
N ALA A 231 -10.38 27.04 29.81
CA ALA A 231 -10.34 28.43 30.25
C ALA A 231 -11.41 28.72 31.31
N TRP A 232 -12.62 28.21 31.15
CA TRP A 232 -13.72 28.33 32.10
C TRP A 232 -13.41 27.62 33.42
N LEU A 233 -12.85 26.41 33.35
CA LEU A 233 -12.39 25.67 34.52
C LEU A 233 -11.32 26.47 35.28
N ILE A 234 -10.39 27.10 34.55
CA ILE A 234 -9.39 28.01 35.12
C ILE A 234 -10.08 29.20 35.80
N CYS A 235 -11.02 29.89 35.14
CA CYS A 235 -11.77 31.00 35.72
C CYS A 235 -12.53 30.60 36.99
N LYS A 236 -13.22 29.45 37.00
CA LYS A 236 -13.91 28.94 38.19
C LYS A 236 -12.97 28.65 39.35
N ILE A 237 -11.78 28.13 39.06
CA ILE A 237 -10.75 27.93 40.07
C ILE A 237 -10.34 29.29 40.66
N PHE A 238 -10.15 30.31 39.82
CA PHE A 238 -9.84 31.68 40.26
C PHE A 238 -10.96 32.33 41.07
N ASP A 239 -12.23 32.20 40.68
CA ASP A 239 -13.37 32.71 41.45
C ASP A 239 -13.50 32.01 42.81
N GLY A 240 -13.21 30.71 42.86
CA GLY A 240 -13.10 29.95 44.10
C GLY A 240 -11.99 30.47 45.01
N ILE A 241 -10.85 30.86 44.44
CA ILE A 241 -9.75 31.50 45.17
C ILE A 241 -10.17 32.90 45.65
N GLN A 242 -10.76 33.72 44.77
CA GLN A 242 -11.15 35.10 45.07
C GLN A 242 -12.25 35.18 46.13
N SER A 243 -13.26 34.33 46.06
CA SER A 243 -14.35 34.26 47.05
C SER A 243 -13.86 33.79 48.43
N ARG A 244 -12.83 32.95 48.48
CA ARG A 244 -12.17 32.56 49.74
C ARG A 244 -11.29 33.70 50.28
N LEU A 245 -10.63 34.45 49.40
CA LEU A 245 -9.85 35.64 49.78
C LEU A 245 -10.74 36.80 50.26
N SER A 246 -11.92 37.00 49.66
CA SER A 246 -12.85 38.09 50.03
C SER A 246 -13.48 37.90 51.40
N LYS A 247 -13.52 36.66 51.90
CA LYS A 247 -13.99 36.28 53.25
C LYS A 247 -12.94 36.49 54.35
N GLN A 248 -11.72 36.92 54.03
CA GLN A 248 -10.70 37.24 55.04
C GLN A 248 -10.94 38.60 55.72
N PRO A 249 -10.56 38.77 57.00
CA PRO A 249 -10.83 39.97 57.80
C PRO A 249 -10.23 41.25 57.21
N GLU A 250 -10.94 42.38 57.37
CA GLU A 250 -10.68 43.68 56.72
C GLU A 250 -9.23 44.20 56.81
N ARG A 251 -8.46 43.83 57.84
CA ARG A 251 -7.07 44.26 58.00
C ARG A 251 -6.14 43.82 56.85
N LEU A 252 -6.47 42.75 56.12
CA LEU A 252 -5.72 42.28 54.94
C LEU A 252 -6.24 42.87 53.60
N LYS A 253 -7.42 43.49 53.58
CA LYS A 253 -8.02 44.06 52.35
C LYS A 253 -7.39 45.38 51.91
N ARG A 254 -6.76 46.13 52.83
CA ARG A 254 -6.22 47.48 52.56
C ARG A 254 -4.79 47.50 52.03
N SER A 255 -4.05 46.38 52.12
CA SER A 255 -2.68 46.29 51.64
C SER A 255 -2.62 45.54 50.30
N PHE A 256 -2.54 46.28 49.20
CA PHE A 256 -1.98 45.87 47.91
C PHE A 256 -2.82 44.96 46.97
N SER A 257 -3.82 44.20 47.43
CA SER A 257 -4.35 43.06 46.64
C SER A 257 -5.55 43.33 45.70
N ALA A 258 -6.42 44.32 45.91
CA ALA A 258 -7.65 44.42 45.10
C ALA A 258 -7.45 45.01 43.68
N ARG A 259 -6.47 45.90 43.50
CA ARG A 259 -6.25 46.63 42.24
C ARG A 259 -5.27 45.89 41.30
N VAL A 260 -4.33 45.14 41.87
CA VAL A 260 -3.39 44.28 41.10
C VAL A 260 -4.08 42.98 40.66
N LEU A 261 -4.82 42.28 41.53
CA LEU A 261 -5.54 41.06 41.14
C LEU A 261 -6.55 41.30 40.02
N ARG A 262 -7.30 42.42 40.03
CA ARG A 262 -8.26 42.72 38.93
C ARG A 262 -7.57 42.92 37.58
N LYS A 263 -6.38 43.52 37.54
CA LYS A 263 -5.63 43.73 36.28
C LYS A 263 -4.89 42.48 35.82
N THR A 264 -4.35 41.66 36.72
CA THR A 264 -3.73 40.38 36.37
C THR A 264 -4.74 39.31 35.99
N ASN A 265 -5.95 39.30 36.57
CA ASN A 265 -7.00 38.34 36.22
C ASN A 265 -7.50 38.56 34.79
N LEU A 266 -7.60 39.81 34.33
CA LEU A 266 -7.98 40.11 32.94
C LEU A 266 -6.86 39.71 31.96
N ALA A 267 -5.60 40.00 32.28
CA ALA A 267 -4.46 39.65 31.43
C ALA A 267 -4.21 38.13 31.35
N LEU A 268 -4.38 37.38 32.45
CA LEU A 268 -4.24 35.93 32.48
C LEU A 268 -5.44 35.21 31.84
N ALA A 269 -6.67 35.70 32.02
CA ALA A 269 -7.85 35.15 31.34
C ALA A 269 -7.85 35.44 29.83
N LEU A 270 -7.26 36.56 29.41
CA LEU A 270 -7.06 36.89 27.99
C LEU A 270 -5.78 36.27 27.40
N SER A 271 -4.86 35.73 28.21
CA SER A 271 -3.60 35.17 27.70
C SER A 271 -3.75 33.97 26.77
N PRO A 272 -4.70 33.03 26.94
CA PRO A 272 -4.95 31.96 25.97
C PRO A 272 -5.55 32.52 24.67
N LEU A 273 -6.46 33.49 24.77
CA LEU A 273 -7.05 34.19 23.62
C LEU A 273 -6.01 35.00 22.84
N LEU A 274 -5.09 35.67 23.53
CA LEU A 274 -3.96 36.39 22.93
C LEU A 274 -2.91 35.42 22.36
N LEU A 275 -2.66 34.26 22.99
CA LEU A 275 -1.82 33.21 22.40
C LEU A 275 -2.42 32.67 21.10
N VAL A 276 -3.74 32.43 21.07
CA VAL A 276 -4.48 32.03 19.86
C VAL A 276 -4.46 33.15 18.80
N SER A 277 -4.47 34.42 19.22
CA SER A 277 -4.36 35.59 18.33
C SER A 277 -2.94 35.75 17.73
N PHE A 278 -1.89 35.42 18.49
CA PHE A 278 -0.49 35.42 18.03
C PHE A 278 -0.16 34.26 17.09
N VAL A 279 -1.00 33.22 17.07
CA VAL A 279 -0.94 32.07 16.14
C VAL A 279 -1.83 32.31 14.90
N SER A 280 -2.50 33.46 14.80
CA SER A 280 -3.20 33.89 13.58
C SER A 280 -2.20 34.05 12.41
N PRO A 281 -2.44 33.42 11.25
CA PRO A 281 -1.51 33.41 10.11
C PRO A 281 -1.14 34.77 9.51
N ARG A 282 -1.81 35.87 9.91
CA ARG A 282 -1.72 37.17 9.22
C ARG A 282 -0.52 38.04 9.62
N PHE A 283 0.27 37.69 10.63
CA PHE A 283 1.41 38.52 11.08
C PHE A 283 2.79 38.10 10.58
N PHE A 284 2.92 36.99 9.85
CA PHE A 284 4.13 36.66 9.10
C PHE A 284 3.94 37.05 7.63
N GLY A 285 4.45 38.24 7.30
CA GLY A 285 4.66 38.64 5.91
C GLY A 285 5.45 37.56 5.16
N ILE A 286 5.00 37.32 3.94
CA ILE A 286 5.47 36.35 2.96
C ILE A 286 7.00 36.38 2.85
N ALA A 287 7.64 35.41 3.50
CA ALA A 287 8.96 34.89 3.16
C ALA A 287 8.93 33.38 3.49
N ASP A 288 8.54 32.61 2.49
CA ASP A 288 8.77 31.18 2.33
C ASP A 288 8.45 30.26 3.53
N THR A 289 7.16 29.92 3.68
CA THR A 289 6.66 28.88 4.60
C THR A 289 6.98 27.44 4.14
N THR A 290 7.85 27.25 3.14
CA THR A 290 8.35 25.93 2.72
C THR A 290 9.35 25.30 3.71
N LEU A 291 9.82 26.03 4.73
CA LEU A 291 10.82 25.56 5.69
C LEU A 291 10.28 24.85 6.93
N TYR A 292 8.96 24.87 7.18
CA TYR A 292 8.35 24.26 8.38
C TYR A 292 7.07 23.45 8.11
N THR A 293 6.91 22.93 6.89
CA THR A 293 6.13 21.70 6.74
C THR A 293 6.84 20.60 7.54
N PRO A 294 6.14 19.75 8.31
CA PRO A 294 6.70 18.46 8.67
C PRO A 294 6.89 17.70 7.35
N ARG A 295 8.02 17.89 6.68
CA ARG A 295 8.59 16.83 5.86
C ARG A 295 8.98 15.80 6.89
N VAL A 296 8.04 14.91 7.20
CA VAL A 296 8.39 13.55 7.60
C VAL A 296 9.23 13.04 6.43
N LYS A 297 10.54 13.28 6.48
CA LYS A 297 11.46 12.36 5.83
C LYS A 297 11.33 11.10 6.66
N VAL A 298 10.34 10.30 6.28
CA VAL A 298 10.55 8.88 5.93
C VAL A 298 12.05 8.74 5.69
N ALA A 299 12.74 8.13 6.66
CA ALA A 299 14.18 8.03 6.75
C ALA A 299 14.77 7.33 5.51
N GLN A 300 14.81 8.03 4.37
CA GLN A 300 15.65 7.68 3.25
C GLN A 300 17.07 7.73 3.80
N ILE A 301 17.57 6.57 4.20
CA ILE A 301 18.98 6.30 4.38
C ILE A 301 19.59 6.61 3.02
N VAL A 302 20.04 7.84 2.85
CA VAL A 302 20.87 8.23 1.72
C VAL A 302 22.15 7.48 1.94
N THR A 303 22.31 6.35 1.25
CA THR A 303 23.61 5.75 1.01
C THR A 303 24.39 6.78 0.19
N GLN A 304 25.04 7.74 0.87
CA GLN A 304 26.12 8.52 0.26
C GLN A 304 27.30 7.58 0.10
N VAL A 305 27.25 6.75 -0.94
CA VAL A 305 28.47 6.31 -1.60
C VAL A 305 28.99 7.56 -2.30
N GLN A 306 29.91 8.27 -1.64
CA GLN A 306 30.85 9.15 -2.32
C GLN A 306 31.60 8.27 -3.33
N ALA A 307 31.13 8.27 -4.57
CA ALA A 307 31.95 7.91 -5.70
C ALA A 307 33.03 9.00 -5.81
N VAL A 308 34.18 8.74 -5.19
CA VAL A 308 35.44 9.38 -5.54
C VAL A 308 35.63 9.10 -7.03
N THR A 309 35.33 10.10 -7.84
CA THR A 309 35.60 10.09 -9.27
C THR A 309 37.07 10.44 -9.42
N PRO A 310 37.95 9.57 -9.97
CA PRO A 310 39.28 10.01 -10.35
C PRO A 310 39.13 10.92 -11.57
N GLU A 311 39.56 12.17 -11.44
CA GLU A 311 39.80 13.06 -12.58
C GLU A 311 40.78 12.38 -13.55
N LEU A 312 40.34 12.09 -14.77
CA LEU A 312 41.22 11.83 -15.90
C LEU A 312 41.63 13.19 -16.52
N PRO A 313 42.92 13.39 -16.83
CA PRO A 313 43.46 14.69 -17.18
C PRO A 313 43.05 15.15 -18.58
N THR A 314 42.80 16.45 -18.68
CA THR A 314 42.62 17.23 -19.89
C THR A 314 43.89 17.19 -20.77
N PRO A 315 43.81 16.98 -22.09
CA PRO A 315 44.93 17.25 -22.97
C PRO A 315 44.87 18.73 -23.42
N THR A 316 45.85 19.51 -22.97
CA THR A 316 46.16 20.84 -23.52
C THR A 316 47.09 20.69 -24.74
N ALA A 317 46.86 21.55 -25.73
CA ALA A 317 47.52 21.79 -27.02
C ALA A 317 49.08 21.90 -26.99
N ILE A 318 49.88 22.02 -28.06
CA ILE A 318 49.80 22.66 -29.40
C ILE A 318 50.99 22.11 -30.24
N LEU A 319 50.90 21.98 -31.58
CA LEU A 319 51.74 22.74 -32.55
C LEU A 319 51.51 22.34 -34.03
N THR A 320 51.53 23.40 -34.86
CA THR A 320 51.10 23.53 -36.25
C THR A 320 52.31 23.80 -37.15
N VAL A 321 52.40 23.20 -38.36
CA VAL A 321 53.02 23.76 -39.60
C VAL A 321 52.39 23.02 -40.82
N THR A 322 51.44 23.58 -41.60
CA THR A 322 51.54 24.23 -42.94
C THR A 322 52.37 23.45 -44.00
N VAL A 323 51.94 23.15 -45.25
CA VAL A 323 51.68 24.05 -46.41
C VAL A 323 51.03 23.29 -47.62
N SER A 324 50.05 23.96 -48.25
CA SER A 324 49.56 24.03 -49.66
C SER A 324 49.39 22.86 -50.66
N ALA A 325 48.25 22.94 -51.39
CA ALA A 325 47.88 22.23 -52.63
C ALA A 325 48.66 22.74 -53.88
N PRO A 326 48.70 22.04 -55.06
CA PRO A 326 47.55 22.00 -56.00
C PRO A 326 47.37 20.74 -56.92
N THR A 327 46.15 20.59 -57.44
CA THR A 327 45.66 20.12 -58.77
C THR A 327 46.38 19.02 -59.57
N THR A 328 45.67 17.93 -59.95
CA THR A 328 45.36 17.48 -61.35
C THR A 328 44.71 16.09 -61.42
N VAL A 329 43.82 15.92 -62.41
CA VAL A 329 43.03 14.72 -62.77
C VAL A 329 43.74 13.96 -63.93
N PRO A 330 43.68 12.62 -63.96
CA PRO A 330 43.20 11.92 -65.18
C PRO A 330 42.26 10.74 -64.84
N LYS A 331 41.07 10.62 -65.43
CA LYS A 331 40.68 10.06 -66.75
C LYS A 331 40.75 8.52 -66.87
N SER A 332 39.56 7.92 -66.72
CA SER A 332 39.02 6.67 -67.31
C SER A 332 39.85 5.38 -67.36
N MET A 333 39.40 4.36 -66.62
CA MET A 333 39.40 2.96 -67.06
C MET A 333 37.95 2.50 -67.23
N GLN A 334 37.58 2.16 -68.46
CA GLN A 334 36.33 1.51 -68.81
C GLN A 334 36.42 0.03 -68.38
N VAL A 335 35.47 -0.43 -67.57
CA VAL A 335 35.24 -1.86 -67.33
C VAL A 335 34.16 -2.32 -68.30
N THR A 336 34.56 -3.13 -69.27
CA THR A 336 33.65 -3.82 -70.21
C THR A 336 32.92 -4.92 -69.45
N VAL A 337 31.63 -4.74 -69.18
CA VAL A 337 30.75 -5.80 -68.67
C VAL A 337 30.19 -6.55 -69.89
N ALA A 338 30.65 -7.78 -70.10
CA ALA A 338 30.05 -8.69 -71.08
C ALA A 338 28.65 -9.07 -70.60
N THR A 339 27.65 -8.91 -71.47
CA THR A 339 26.27 -9.38 -71.24
C THR A 339 26.19 -10.86 -71.62
N PRO A 340 25.98 -11.80 -70.68
CA PRO A 340 25.67 -13.17 -71.04
C PRO A 340 24.23 -13.26 -71.56
N SER A 341 24.08 -13.73 -72.79
CA SER A 341 22.79 -14.14 -73.36
C SER A 341 22.33 -15.41 -72.65
N LEU A 342 21.46 -15.27 -71.65
CA LEU A 342 20.78 -16.39 -71.00
C LEU A 342 19.54 -16.77 -71.82
N THR A 343 19.67 -17.84 -72.59
CA THR A 343 18.53 -18.58 -73.13
C THR A 343 17.71 -19.12 -71.95
N PRO A 344 16.39 -18.83 -71.85
CA PRO A 344 15.60 -19.25 -70.70
C PRO A 344 15.43 -20.78 -70.69
N THR A 345 16.06 -21.44 -69.74
CA THR A 345 15.73 -22.82 -69.36
C THR A 345 14.29 -22.82 -68.82
N PRO A 346 13.39 -23.68 -69.32
CA PRO A 346 12.03 -23.77 -68.78
C PRO A 346 12.10 -24.10 -67.28
N LEU A 347 11.49 -23.23 -66.47
CA LEU A 347 11.35 -23.44 -65.03
C LEU A 347 10.66 -24.81 -64.82
N PRO A 348 11.18 -25.70 -63.97
CA PRO A 348 10.44 -26.90 -63.60
C PRO A 348 9.11 -26.47 -63.00
N THR A 349 8.01 -26.94 -63.58
CA THR A 349 6.67 -26.79 -63.02
C THR A 349 6.73 -27.20 -61.55
N PRO A 350 6.37 -26.32 -60.59
CA PRO A 350 6.39 -26.69 -59.18
C PRO A 350 5.42 -27.86 -59.00
N THR A 351 5.97 -29.05 -58.77
CA THR A 351 5.20 -30.20 -58.32
C THR A 351 4.48 -29.77 -57.07
N ALA A 352 3.15 -29.72 -57.12
CA ALA A 352 2.30 -29.37 -55.98
C ALA A 352 2.73 -30.24 -54.79
N THR A 353 3.50 -29.65 -53.87
CA THR A 353 3.89 -30.33 -52.64
C THR A 353 2.60 -30.49 -51.88
N ALA A 354 2.12 -31.72 -51.74
CA ALA A 354 0.88 -32.02 -51.06
C ALA A 354 0.86 -31.27 -49.73
N THR A 355 -0.08 -30.33 -49.58
CA THR A 355 -0.30 -29.63 -48.32
C THR A 355 -0.43 -30.70 -47.24
N PRO A 356 0.50 -30.77 -46.26
CA PRO A 356 0.45 -31.81 -45.25
C PRO A 356 -0.94 -31.78 -44.62
N ALA A 357 -1.58 -32.95 -44.55
CA ALA A 357 -2.89 -33.08 -43.94
C ALA A 357 -2.86 -32.38 -42.57
N PRO A 358 -3.85 -31.53 -42.24
CA PRO A 358 -3.86 -30.78 -41.00
C PRO A 358 -3.68 -31.77 -39.84
N THR A 359 -2.57 -31.64 -39.12
CA THR A 359 -2.31 -32.46 -37.95
C THR A 359 -3.45 -32.20 -36.99
N GLN A 360 -4.25 -33.24 -36.68
CA GLN A 360 -5.34 -33.09 -35.72
C GLN A 360 -4.76 -32.51 -34.43
N VAL A 361 -5.16 -31.27 -34.12
CA VAL A 361 -4.74 -30.58 -32.91
C VAL A 361 -5.45 -31.30 -31.77
N ARG A 362 -4.72 -32.18 -31.08
CA ARG A 362 -5.23 -32.87 -29.89
C ARG A 362 -5.60 -31.80 -28.86
N GLN A 363 -6.85 -31.80 -28.42
CA GLN A 363 -7.31 -30.92 -27.35
C GLN A 363 -6.42 -31.10 -26.12
N ARG A 364 -6.07 -29.98 -25.46
CA ARG A 364 -5.35 -30.06 -24.19
C ARG A 364 -6.31 -30.50 -23.10
N ILE A 365 -5.85 -31.44 -22.29
CA ILE A 365 -6.54 -31.90 -21.08
C ILE A 365 -5.81 -31.30 -19.89
N VAL A 366 -6.52 -30.55 -19.07
CA VAL A 366 -6.05 -29.92 -17.84
C VAL A 366 -6.86 -30.45 -16.67
N GLU A 367 -6.21 -31.24 -15.83
CA GLU A 367 -6.82 -31.93 -14.69
C GLU A 367 -6.24 -31.43 -13.37
N LEU A 368 -7.10 -31.31 -12.36
CA LEU A 368 -6.69 -31.13 -10.98
C LEU A 368 -6.66 -32.48 -10.27
N LYS A 369 -5.47 -32.91 -9.83
CA LYS A 369 -5.29 -34.16 -9.07
C LYS A 369 -4.95 -33.86 -7.63
N ARG A 370 -5.58 -34.59 -6.71
CA ARG A 370 -5.24 -34.57 -5.28
C ARG A 370 -4.58 -35.88 -4.90
N THR A 371 -3.36 -35.84 -4.37
CA THR A 371 -2.61 -37.02 -3.90
C THR A 371 -1.93 -36.68 -2.59
N ASN A 372 -2.10 -37.52 -1.56
CA ASN A 372 -1.52 -37.30 -0.22
C ASN A 372 -1.81 -35.89 0.33
N ASN A 373 -3.08 -35.45 0.22
CA ASN A 373 -3.55 -34.11 0.58
C ASN A 373 -2.89 -32.93 -0.16
N LYS A 374 -2.08 -33.17 -1.19
CA LYS A 374 -1.52 -32.12 -2.06
C LYS A 374 -2.25 -32.07 -3.39
N PHE A 375 -2.53 -30.87 -3.86
CA PHE A 375 -3.07 -30.64 -5.19
C PHE A 375 -1.95 -30.54 -6.23
N SER A 376 -2.21 -30.98 -7.45
CA SER A 376 -1.30 -30.85 -8.58
C SER A 376 -2.13 -30.58 -9.83
N LEU A 377 -1.65 -29.66 -10.66
CA LEU A 377 -2.23 -29.42 -11.98
C LEU A 377 -1.50 -30.31 -12.99
N VAL A 378 -2.26 -31.01 -13.82
CA VAL A 378 -1.73 -31.92 -14.83
C VAL A 378 -2.21 -31.45 -16.20
N VAL A 379 -1.29 -31.18 -17.11
CA VAL A 379 -1.59 -30.79 -18.50
C VAL A 379 -1.09 -31.91 -19.42
N ASN A 380 -2.00 -32.56 -20.14
CA ASN A 380 -1.71 -33.71 -20.99
C ASN A 380 -0.87 -34.79 -20.27
N ASP A 381 -1.38 -35.26 -19.13
CA ASP A 381 -0.75 -36.28 -18.28
C ASP A 381 0.60 -35.90 -17.63
N ARG A 382 1.03 -34.64 -17.76
CA ARG A 382 2.27 -34.14 -17.14
C ARG A 382 1.95 -33.13 -16.03
N PRO A 383 2.50 -33.31 -14.82
CA PRO A 383 2.42 -32.30 -13.78
C PRO A 383 3.01 -30.97 -14.29
N VAL A 384 2.28 -29.87 -14.06
CA VAL A 384 2.70 -28.52 -14.41
C VAL A 384 2.65 -27.65 -13.17
N TYR A 385 3.73 -26.92 -12.93
CA TYR A 385 3.77 -25.83 -11.97
C TYR A 385 3.56 -24.51 -12.74
N LEU A 386 2.54 -23.75 -12.38
CA LEU A 386 2.17 -22.51 -13.04
C LEU A 386 3.14 -21.39 -12.68
N LYS A 387 3.91 -20.96 -13.68
CA LYS A 387 4.80 -19.81 -13.67
C LYS A 387 4.11 -18.73 -14.47
N GLY A 388 3.11 -18.12 -13.83
CA GLY A 388 2.13 -17.29 -14.50
C GLY A 388 2.44 -15.80 -14.44
N ILE A 389 1.87 -15.03 -15.36
CA ILE A 389 1.83 -13.57 -15.32
C ILE A 389 0.39 -13.08 -15.54
N ASN A 390 -0.03 -12.04 -14.81
CA ASN A 390 -1.25 -11.30 -15.16
C ASN A 390 -1.01 -10.45 -16.41
N TYR A 391 -1.79 -10.68 -17.46
CA TYR A 391 -1.65 -10.07 -18.78
C TYR A 391 -2.87 -9.17 -19.08
N ASN A 392 -2.84 -7.95 -18.52
CA ASN A 392 -3.98 -7.03 -18.58
C ASN A 392 -3.98 -6.11 -19.82
N VAL A 393 -3.22 -6.48 -20.86
CA VAL A 393 -3.08 -5.64 -22.04
C VAL A 393 -4.28 -5.82 -22.97
N ASN A 394 -4.98 -4.73 -23.28
CA ASN A 394 -6.20 -4.76 -24.07
C ASN A 394 -6.01 -4.24 -25.50
N TYR A 395 -5.68 -5.15 -26.43
CA TYR A 395 -5.51 -4.80 -27.86
C TYR A 395 -6.80 -4.95 -28.70
N THR A 396 -7.98 -5.08 -28.08
CA THR A 396 -9.23 -5.36 -28.83
C THR A 396 -9.58 -4.31 -29.88
N ALA A 397 -9.30 -3.04 -29.61
CA ALA A 397 -9.57 -1.94 -30.52
C ALA A 397 -8.60 -1.87 -31.72
N LEU A 398 -7.52 -2.66 -31.71
CA LEU A 398 -6.51 -2.66 -32.76
C LEU A 398 -6.89 -3.65 -33.88
N PRO A 399 -6.54 -3.36 -35.14
CA PRO A 399 -6.63 -4.32 -36.22
C PRO A 399 -5.87 -5.62 -35.89
N ASP A 400 -6.39 -6.76 -36.34
CA ASP A 400 -5.84 -8.08 -35.97
C ASP A 400 -4.36 -8.26 -36.33
N GLU A 401 -3.89 -7.67 -37.43
CA GLU A 401 -2.47 -7.70 -37.80
C GLU A 401 -1.58 -7.00 -36.77
N VAL A 402 -2.01 -5.82 -36.31
CA VAL A 402 -1.31 -5.01 -35.31
C VAL A 402 -1.35 -5.72 -33.96
N LYS A 403 -2.53 -6.20 -33.56
CA LYS A 403 -2.74 -7.02 -32.35
C LYS A 403 -1.82 -8.25 -32.34
N ARG A 404 -1.75 -8.98 -33.46
CA ARG A 404 -0.86 -10.16 -33.62
C ARG A 404 0.60 -9.79 -33.42
N LYS A 405 1.06 -8.67 -34.02
CA LYS A 405 2.44 -8.19 -33.84
C LYS A 405 2.76 -7.92 -32.38
N PHE A 406 1.86 -7.27 -31.65
CA PHE A 406 2.07 -7.00 -30.23
C PHE A 406 2.04 -8.26 -29.38
N HIS A 407 1.06 -9.15 -29.56
CA HIS A 407 1.05 -10.43 -28.83
C HIS A 407 2.28 -11.29 -29.14
N LEU A 408 2.78 -11.31 -30.38
CA LEU A 408 4.01 -12.03 -30.74
C LEU A 408 5.20 -11.50 -29.96
N ARG A 409 5.38 -10.17 -29.92
CA ARG A 409 6.41 -9.54 -29.09
C ARG A 409 6.25 -9.95 -27.63
N ASP A 410 5.05 -9.77 -27.09
CA ASP A 410 4.80 -9.90 -25.66
C ASP A 410 4.97 -11.35 -25.19
N PHE A 411 4.47 -12.31 -25.96
CA PHE A 411 4.53 -13.72 -25.62
C PHE A 411 5.91 -14.31 -25.87
N GLN A 412 6.69 -13.74 -26.81
CA GLN A 412 8.10 -14.06 -26.94
C GLN A 412 8.90 -13.64 -25.70
N ILE A 413 8.66 -12.43 -25.17
CA ILE A 413 9.30 -11.95 -23.94
C ILE A 413 8.93 -12.86 -22.76
N MET A 414 7.63 -13.15 -22.58
CA MET A 414 7.16 -14.04 -21.51
C MET A 414 7.74 -15.45 -21.63
N LYS A 415 7.75 -16.04 -22.84
CA LYS A 415 8.37 -17.36 -23.09
C LYS A 415 9.85 -17.35 -22.73
N ASN A 416 10.58 -16.29 -23.11
CA ASN A 416 12.00 -16.14 -22.77
C ASN A 416 12.24 -16.02 -21.27
N ALA A 417 11.31 -15.43 -20.52
CA ALA A 417 11.36 -15.42 -19.06
C ALA A 417 11.01 -16.78 -18.43
N GLY A 418 10.41 -17.71 -19.17
CA GLY A 418 10.02 -19.03 -18.67
C GLY A 418 8.57 -19.10 -18.17
N VAL A 419 7.75 -18.11 -18.53
CA VAL A 419 6.31 -18.07 -18.29
C VAL A 419 5.62 -19.19 -19.06
N ASN A 420 4.67 -19.87 -18.42
CA ASN A 420 3.89 -20.93 -19.06
C ASN A 420 2.38 -20.72 -19.02
N ALA A 421 1.88 -19.69 -18.33
CA ALA A 421 0.46 -19.38 -18.28
C ALA A 421 0.19 -17.88 -18.12
N ILE A 422 -0.97 -17.42 -18.59
CA ILE A 422 -1.48 -16.07 -18.35
C ILE A 422 -2.91 -16.11 -17.81
N ILE A 423 -3.26 -15.07 -17.05
CA ILE A 423 -4.60 -14.74 -16.53
C ILE A 423 -4.73 -13.21 -16.53
N GLY A 424 -5.91 -12.62 -16.41
CA GLY A 424 -6.07 -11.15 -16.35
C GLY A 424 -7.52 -10.71 -16.53
N TRP A 425 -7.77 -9.40 -16.63
CA TRP A 425 -9.10 -8.80 -16.86
C TRP A 425 -9.32 -8.27 -18.29
N GLY A 426 -8.41 -8.58 -19.22
CA GLY A 426 -8.53 -8.22 -20.63
C GLY A 426 -9.48 -9.11 -21.42
N VAL A 427 -9.90 -8.66 -22.59
CA VAL A 427 -10.62 -9.50 -23.57
C VAL A 427 -9.60 -10.34 -24.33
N TYR A 428 -9.64 -11.65 -24.13
CA TYR A 428 -8.84 -12.60 -24.89
C TYR A 428 -9.65 -13.18 -26.03
N ASP A 429 -9.21 -12.93 -27.26
CA ASP A 429 -9.85 -13.41 -28.48
C ASP A 429 -9.04 -14.54 -29.13
N HIS A 430 -9.48 -14.98 -30.32
CA HIS A 430 -8.78 -16.00 -31.09
C HIS A 430 -7.34 -15.61 -31.47
N VAL A 431 -7.04 -14.32 -31.69
CA VAL A 431 -5.67 -13.87 -32.00
C VAL A 431 -4.77 -14.08 -30.78
N THR A 432 -5.24 -13.69 -29.59
CA THR A 432 -4.53 -13.95 -28.34
C THR A 432 -4.26 -15.44 -28.16
N LEU A 433 -5.27 -16.29 -28.36
CA LEU A 433 -5.18 -17.75 -28.18
C LEU A 433 -4.25 -18.43 -29.19
N ASP A 434 -4.28 -18.03 -30.45
CA ASP A 434 -3.39 -18.55 -31.49
C ASP A 434 -1.92 -18.27 -31.14
N ILE A 435 -1.63 -17.04 -30.72
CA ILE A 435 -0.27 -16.64 -30.36
C ILE A 435 0.15 -17.30 -29.04
N ALA A 436 -0.75 -17.44 -28.06
CA ALA A 436 -0.48 -18.19 -26.83
C ALA A 436 -0.09 -19.64 -27.15
N HIS A 437 -0.87 -20.28 -28.02
CA HIS A 437 -0.59 -21.64 -28.47
C HIS A 437 0.78 -21.74 -29.16
N HIS A 438 1.09 -20.81 -30.07
CA HIS A 438 2.38 -20.75 -30.77
C HIS A 438 3.58 -20.68 -29.80
N HIS A 439 3.46 -19.92 -28.71
CA HIS A 439 4.51 -19.80 -27.70
C HIS A 439 4.45 -20.90 -26.62
N GLY A 440 3.44 -21.77 -26.64
CA GLY A 440 3.24 -22.82 -25.64
C GLY A 440 2.71 -22.31 -24.30
N ILE A 441 2.13 -21.12 -24.28
CA ILE A 441 1.57 -20.46 -23.09
C ILE A 441 0.11 -20.89 -22.93
N GLY A 442 -0.27 -21.29 -21.71
CA GLY A 442 -1.64 -21.55 -21.31
C GLY A 442 -2.42 -20.26 -21.02
N VAL A 443 -3.71 -20.24 -21.31
CA VAL A 443 -4.58 -19.09 -21.06
C VAL A 443 -5.71 -19.51 -20.13
N ILE A 444 -5.81 -18.83 -18.99
CA ILE A 444 -7.02 -18.86 -18.16
C ILE A 444 -7.94 -17.77 -18.68
N MET A 445 -9.05 -18.18 -19.30
CA MET A 445 -9.96 -17.28 -20.01
C MET A 445 -10.86 -16.51 -19.04
N PRO A 446 -10.73 -15.17 -18.93
CA PRO A 446 -11.57 -14.39 -18.04
C PRO A 446 -12.97 -14.20 -18.61
N PHE A 447 -13.96 -14.34 -17.75
CA PHE A 447 -15.34 -13.96 -18.03
C PHE A 447 -15.79 -12.91 -17.02
N GLU A 448 -15.69 -11.67 -17.45
CA GLU A 448 -15.94 -10.49 -16.63
C GLU A 448 -17.43 -10.38 -16.27
N LEU A 449 -17.71 -10.24 -14.97
CA LEU A 449 -19.05 -10.02 -14.45
C LEU A 449 -19.20 -8.59 -13.94
N ASP A 450 -20.36 -7.98 -14.19
CA ASP A 450 -20.67 -6.67 -13.63
C ASP A 450 -20.83 -6.75 -12.11
N ALA A 451 -19.96 -6.06 -11.37
CA ALA A 451 -20.01 -5.95 -9.92
C ALA A 451 -21.27 -5.19 -9.42
N GLN A 452 -22.02 -4.51 -10.30
CA GLN A 452 -23.33 -3.96 -10.00
C GLN A 452 -24.49 -4.90 -10.36
N GLY A 453 -24.18 -6.08 -10.89
CA GLY A 453 -25.14 -7.09 -11.31
C GLY A 453 -26.16 -7.45 -10.24
N ALA A 454 -27.41 -7.65 -10.66
CA ALA A 454 -28.51 -8.04 -9.79
C ALA A 454 -28.53 -9.57 -9.60
N PHE A 455 -27.52 -10.13 -8.91
CA PHE A 455 -27.38 -11.58 -8.71
C PHE A 455 -28.51 -12.24 -7.89
N GLU A 456 -29.38 -11.46 -7.25
CA GLU A 456 -30.65 -11.94 -6.68
C GLU A 456 -31.71 -12.25 -7.74
N ASN A 457 -31.60 -11.63 -8.92
CA ASN A 457 -32.58 -11.74 -9.98
C ASN A 457 -32.28 -12.97 -10.82
N LYS A 458 -33.19 -13.96 -10.76
CA LYS A 458 -33.05 -15.21 -11.51
C LYS A 458 -32.89 -14.98 -13.02
N ASN A 459 -33.65 -14.05 -13.61
CA ASN A 459 -33.57 -13.80 -15.06
C ASN A 459 -32.20 -13.24 -15.45
N TYR A 460 -31.63 -12.36 -14.64
CA TYR A 460 -30.29 -11.83 -14.85
C TYR A 460 -29.23 -12.95 -14.82
N ARG A 461 -29.31 -13.84 -13.83
CA ARG A 461 -28.42 -15.01 -13.73
C ARG A 461 -28.56 -15.97 -14.92
N GLU A 462 -29.78 -16.25 -15.37
CA GLU A 462 -30.00 -17.11 -16.55
C GLU A 462 -29.41 -16.49 -17.82
N GLN A 463 -29.58 -15.17 -18.01
CA GLN A 463 -28.96 -14.45 -19.13
C GLN A 463 -27.43 -14.56 -19.09
N LEU A 464 -26.81 -14.34 -17.93
CA LEU A 464 -25.36 -14.47 -17.76
C LEU A 464 -24.87 -15.92 -17.95
N LYS A 465 -25.62 -16.93 -17.48
CA LYS A 465 -25.29 -18.34 -17.73
C LYS A 465 -25.32 -18.68 -19.22
N GLU A 466 -26.26 -18.12 -19.97
CA GLU A 466 -26.33 -18.34 -21.42
C GLU A 466 -25.17 -17.66 -22.15
N GLN A 467 -24.79 -16.44 -21.73
CA GLN A 467 -23.60 -15.77 -22.25
C GLN A 467 -22.33 -16.58 -21.95
N PHE A 468 -22.18 -17.04 -20.71
CA PHE A 468 -21.04 -17.86 -20.30
C PHE A 468 -20.99 -19.20 -21.03
N ARG A 469 -22.14 -19.85 -21.27
CA ARG A 469 -22.23 -21.07 -22.07
C ARG A 469 -21.69 -20.84 -23.48
N LYS A 470 -22.11 -19.75 -24.14
CA LYS A 470 -21.62 -19.41 -25.48
C LYS A 470 -20.11 -19.16 -25.47
N PHE A 471 -19.63 -18.40 -24.50
CA PHE A 471 -18.21 -18.13 -24.30
C PHE A 471 -17.38 -19.42 -24.15
N VAL A 472 -17.78 -20.35 -23.28
CA VAL A 472 -17.09 -21.64 -23.12
C VAL A 472 -17.12 -22.45 -24.41
N LEU A 473 -18.28 -22.56 -25.07
CA LEU A 473 -18.42 -23.34 -26.31
C LEU A 473 -17.59 -22.76 -27.47
N GLU A 474 -17.42 -21.45 -27.54
CA GLU A 474 -16.62 -20.76 -28.55
C GLU A 474 -15.11 -21.07 -28.40
N TYR A 475 -14.60 -21.07 -27.17
CA TYR A 475 -13.16 -21.15 -26.92
C TYR A 475 -12.64 -22.52 -26.45
N LYS A 476 -13.50 -23.45 -26.00
CA LYS A 476 -13.08 -24.75 -25.44
C LYS A 476 -12.29 -25.64 -26.39
N ASP A 477 -12.31 -25.39 -27.70
CA ASP A 477 -11.56 -26.23 -28.64
C ASP A 477 -10.16 -25.68 -28.91
N SER A 478 -9.83 -24.49 -28.37
CA SER A 478 -8.48 -23.93 -28.48
C SER A 478 -7.49 -24.67 -27.57
N PRO A 479 -6.32 -25.10 -28.10
CA PRO A 479 -5.28 -25.75 -27.32
C PRO A 479 -4.55 -24.80 -26.36
N ALA A 480 -4.72 -23.48 -26.48
CA ALA A 480 -4.14 -22.54 -25.53
C ALA A 480 -4.94 -22.43 -24.23
N VAL A 481 -6.25 -22.68 -24.26
CA VAL A 481 -7.12 -22.54 -23.07
C VAL A 481 -6.78 -23.65 -22.07
N TRP A 482 -6.40 -23.26 -20.85
CA TRP A 482 -6.11 -24.17 -19.74
C TRP A 482 -7.17 -24.14 -18.63
N GLY A 483 -7.96 -23.08 -18.57
CA GLY A 483 -9.02 -22.93 -17.58
C GLY A 483 -9.91 -21.74 -17.86
N TRP A 484 -10.92 -21.60 -17.02
CA TRP A 484 -11.95 -20.57 -17.08
C TRP A 484 -11.88 -19.73 -15.80
N ASN A 485 -12.00 -18.42 -15.91
CA ASN A 485 -12.10 -17.53 -14.74
C ASN A 485 -13.46 -16.84 -14.72
N PRO A 486 -14.51 -17.52 -14.20
CA PRO A 486 -15.82 -16.90 -14.05
C PRO A 486 -15.72 -15.81 -12.97
N GLY A 487 -16.19 -14.60 -13.28
CA GLY A 487 -16.08 -13.44 -12.40
C GLY A 487 -14.97 -12.47 -12.78
N GLY A 488 -14.04 -12.89 -13.64
CA GLY A 488 -12.93 -12.05 -14.07
C GLY A 488 -12.00 -11.73 -12.90
N ASP A 489 -11.81 -10.46 -12.61
CA ASP A 489 -10.93 -10.03 -11.52
C ASP A 489 -11.72 -9.58 -10.28
N GLU A 490 -11.52 -10.28 -9.17
CA GLU A 490 -11.96 -9.88 -7.82
C GLU A 490 -13.43 -9.40 -7.75
N LEU A 491 -14.38 -10.18 -8.27
CA LEU A 491 -15.79 -9.78 -8.35
C LEU A 491 -16.34 -9.42 -6.97
N LEU A 492 -16.14 -10.28 -5.96
CA LEU A 492 -16.68 -10.03 -4.62
C LEU A 492 -16.02 -8.82 -3.97
N HIS A 493 -14.73 -8.61 -4.18
CA HIS A 493 -14.04 -7.42 -3.76
C HIS A 493 -14.63 -6.14 -4.32
N ARG A 494 -14.83 -6.08 -5.65
CA ARG A 494 -15.41 -4.90 -6.31
C ARG A 494 -16.85 -4.65 -5.86
N MET A 495 -17.62 -5.72 -5.68
CA MET A 495 -18.96 -5.61 -5.09
C MET A 495 -18.94 -5.00 -3.69
N GLU A 496 -17.99 -5.40 -2.84
CA GLU A 496 -17.89 -4.88 -1.47
C GLU A 496 -17.34 -3.45 -1.43
N ILE A 497 -16.19 -3.21 -2.05
CA ILE A 497 -15.43 -1.96 -1.89
C ILE A 497 -15.94 -0.85 -2.80
N GLU A 498 -16.17 -1.14 -4.08
CA GLU A 498 -16.59 -0.13 -5.06
C GLU A 498 -18.09 0.16 -4.96
N ASN A 499 -18.86 -0.88 -4.62
CA ASN A 499 -20.33 -0.86 -4.73
C ASN A 499 -21.05 -0.99 -3.39
N HIS A 500 -20.31 -1.13 -2.28
CA HIS A 500 -20.83 -1.21 -0.92
C HIS A 500 -21.96 -2.24 -0.76
N ARG A 501 -21.85 -3.38 -1.44
CA ARG A 501 -22.86 -4.45 -1.40
C ARG A 501 -22.87 -5.14 -0.04
N THR A 502 -24.07 -5.51 0.41
CA THR A 502 -24.26 -6.19 1.70
C THR A 502 -23.71 -7.63 1.68
N PRO A 503 -23.41 -8.22 2.84
CA PRO A 503 -22.94 -9.61 2.93
C PRO A 503 -23.83 -10.63 2.20
N ASP A 504 -25.16 -10.46 2.24
CA ASP A 504 -26.09 -11.35 1.54
C ASP A 504 -25.91 -11.29 0.01
N LYS A 505 -25.62 -10.09 -0.52
CA LYS A 505 -25.37 -9.90 -1.96
C LYS A 505 -24.03 -10.51 -2.38
N LEU A 506 -23.00 -10.40 -1.53
CA LEU A 506 -21.73 -11.09 -1.74
C LEU A 506 -21.91 -12.61 -1.74
N GLN A 507 -22.72 -13.14 -0.81
CA GLN A 507 -23.05 -14.57 -0.79
C GLN A 507 -23.79 -15.01 -2.06
N MET A 508 -24.77 -14.23 -2.56
CA MET A 508 -25.49 -14.54 -3.80
C MET A 508 -24.56 -14.55 -5.03
N ALA A 509 -23.60 -13.63 -5.09
CA ALA A 509 -22.59 -13.61 -6.15
C ALA A 509 -21.62 -14.80 -6.04
N SER A 510 -21.16 -15.14 -4.84
CA SER A 510 -20.34 -16.35 -4.59
C SER A 510 -21.05 -17.63 -5.03
N ASP A 511 -22.34 -17.76 -4.69
CA ASP A 511 -23.18 -18.89 -5.13
C ASP A 511 -23.25 -18.94 -6.67
N PHE A 512 -23.35 -17.77 -7.32
CA PHE A 512 -23.39 -17.68 -8.78
C PHE A 512 -22.05 -18.02 -9.43
N LEU A 513 -20.91 -17.61 -8.86
CA LEU A 513 -19.58 -18.01 -9.32
C LEU A 513 -19.39 -19.53 -9.28
N MET A 514 -19.94 -20.20 -8.26
CA MET A 514 -19.94 -21.66 -8.18
C MET A 514 -20.85 -22.32 -9.21
N GLU A 515 -22.01 -21.72 -9.52
CA GLU A 515 -22.88 -22.18 -10.61
C GLU A 515 -22.18 -22.08 -11.98
N LEU A 516 -21.48 -20.98 -12.26
CA LEU A 516 -20.71 -20.82 -13.49
C LEU A 516 -19.55 -21.83 -13.54
N SER A 517 -18.83 -22.04 -12.45
CA SER A 517 -17.75 -23.03 -12.39
C SER A 517 -18.26 -24.46 -12.65
N THR A 518 -19.43 -24.80 -12.10
CA THR A 518 -20.11 -26.09 -12.36
C THR A 518 -20.57 -26.21 -13.81
N LEU A 519 -21.07 -25.12 -14.39
CA LEU A 519 -21.48 -25.07 -15.78
C LEU A 519 -20.27 -25.26 -16.73
N ALA A 520 -19.14 -24.60 -16.45
CA ALA A 520 -17.90 -24.78 -17.19
C ALA A 520 -17.42 -26.24 -17.15
N SER A 521 -17.35 -26.86 -15.97
CA SER A 521 -16.89 -28.25 -15.84
C SER A 521 -17.83 -29.27 -16.50
N THR A 522 -19.12 -28.93 -16.64
CA THR A 522 -20.09 -29.75 -17.37
C THR A 522 -19.91 -29.62 -18.89
N LEU A 523 -19.65 -28.41 -19.39
CA LEU A 523 -19.47 -28.14 -20.82
C LEU A 523 -18.10 -28.52 -21.35
N ASP A 524 -17.09 -28.44 -20.49
CA ASP A 524 -15.69 -28.65 -20.79
C ASP A 524 -14.98 -29.33 -19.61
N PRO A 525 -15.18 -30.66 -19.44
CA PRO A 525 -14.59 -31.42 -18.33
C PRO A 525 -13.06 -31.53 -18.42
N ASN A 526 -12.46 -31.09 -19.53
CA ASN A 526 -11.02 -31.12 -19.76
C ASN A 526 -10.30 -29.90 -19.19
N ARG A 527 -10.98 -29.00 -18.47
CA ARG A 527 -10.41 -27.76 -17.95
C ARG A 527 -10.91 -27.41 -16.56
N VAL A 528 -10.11 -26.62 -15.85
CA VAL A 528 -10.41 -26.14 -14.49
C VAL A 528 -11.10 -24.76 -14.54
N SER A 529 -11.78 -24.41 -13.46
CA SER A 529 -12.27 -23.07 -13.15
C SER A 529 -11.42 -22.46 -12.04
N ILE A 530 -10.93 -21.24 -12.25
CA ILE A 530 -10.09 -20.49 -11.31
C ILE A 530 -10.82 -19.21 -10.96
N VAL A 531 -11.20 -19.00 -9.70
CA VAL A 531 -11.85 -17.77 -9.24
C VAL A 531 -10.87 -16.95 -8.42
N LYS A 532 -10.64 -15.69 -8.84
CA LYS A 532 -9.71 -14.76 -8.21
C LYS A 532 -10.43 -13.89 -7.19
N GLU A 533 -9.91 -13.84 -5.96
CA GLU A 533 -10.34 -12.90 -4.93
C GLU A 533 -9.18 -12.46 -4.04
N PRO A 534 -9.26 -11.29 -3.38
CA PRO A 534 -8.22 -10.84 -2.46
C PRO A 534 -8.17 -11.69 -1.19
N ARG A 535 -6.99 -12.28 -0.96
CA ARG A 535 -6.61 -12.94 0.30
C ARG A 535 -7.63 -13.98 0.81
N ASP A 536 -7.63 -14.20 2.13
CA ASP A 536 -8.53 -15.08 2.86
C ASP A 536 -9.92 -14.46 3.14
N LEU A 537 -10.12 -13.19 2.77
CA LEU A 537 -11.27 -12.38 3.19
C LEU A 537 -12.61 -12.94 2.70
N TYR A 538 -12.62 -13.49 1.48
CA TYR A 538 -13.85 -13.98 0.83
C TYR A 538 -14.06 -15.49 0.94
N VAL A 539 -13.11 -16.23 1.53
CA VAL A 539 -13.21 -17.69 1.76
C VAL A 539 -14.52 -18.09 2.45
N PRO A 540 -15.04 -17.36 3.47
CA PRO A 540 -16.30 -17.74 4.12
C PRO A 540 -17.50 -17.82 3.16
N TYR A 541 -17.56 -16.95 2.14
CA TYR A 541 -18.64 -16.98 1.15
C TYR A 541 -18.56 -18.24 0.27
N PHE A 542 -17.35 -18.61 -0.15
CA PHE A 542 -17.12 -19.84 -0.93
C PHE A 542 -17.32 -21.10 -0.09
N GLU A 543 -17.07 -21.08 1.22
CA GLU A 543 -17.38 -22.22 2.10
C GLU A 543 -18.86 -22.58 2.02
N GLU A 544 -19.72 -21.58 2.18
CA GLU A 544 -21.16 -21.77 2.13
C GLU A 544 -21.63 -22.17 0.73
N SER A 545 -21.09 -21.54 -0.33
CA SER A 545 -21.41 -21.91 -1.72
C SER A 545 -20.98 -23.35 -2.05
N LEU A 546 -19.76 -23.75 -1.67
CA LEU A 546 -19.26 -25.12 -1.87
C LEU A 546 -20.08 -26.14 -1.06
N ARG A 547 -20.45 -25.80 0.18
CA ARG A 547 -21.32 -26.64 1.01
C ARG A 547 -22.65 -26.88 0.30
N ARG A 548 -23.29 -25.83 -0.25
CA ARG A 548 -24.55 -25.93 -1.02
C ARG A 548 -24.40 -26.84 -2.24
N VAL A 549 -23.35 -26.62 -3.04
CA VAL A 549 -23.06 -27.47 -4.21
C VAL A 549 -22.91 -28.94 -3.80
N ARG A 550 -22.15 -29.23 -2.74
CA ARG A 550 -21.91 -30.61 -2.27
C ARG A 550 -23.17 -31.34 -1.77
N VAL A 551 -24.16 -30.62 -1.24
CA VAL A 551 -25.39 -31.23 -0.69
C VAL A 551 -26.57 -31.24 -1.66
N GLN A 552 -26.49 -30.52 -2.79
CA GLN A 552 -27.57 -30.43 -3.77
C GLN A 552 -27.89 -31.82 -4.34
N LYS A 553 -29.18 -32.18 -4.45
CA LYS A 553 -29.64 -33.46 -5.02
C LYS A 553 -30.37 -33.24 -6.36
N PRO A 554 -30.13 -34.08 -7.39
CA PRO A 554 -29.09 -35.12 -7.45
C PRO A 554 -27.70 -34.49 -7.27
N ALA A 555 -26.77 -35.25 -6.65
CA ALA A 555 -25.42 -34.76 -6.41
C ALA A 555 -24.87 -34.13 -7.70
N PRO A 556 -24.21 -32.96 -7.65
CA PRO A 556 -23.58 -32.41 -8.83
C PRO A 556 -22.71 -33.50 -9.47
N PRO A 557 -22.68 -33.60 -10.81
CA PRO A 557 -22.03 -34.72 -11.49
C PRO A 557 -20.53 -34.81 -11.19
N VAL A 558 -19.92 -33.74 -10.66
CA VAL A 558 -18.48 -33.66 -10.37
C VAL A 558 -18.24 -32.95 -9.03
N ASP A 559 -17.38 -33.53 -8.20
CA ASP A 559 -16.87 -32.91 -6.97
C ASP A 559 -16.11 -31.61 -7.30
N PRO A 560 -16.43 -30.45 -6.67
CA PRO A 560 -15.69 -29.20 -6.82
C PRO A 560 -14.18 -29.33 -6.67
N SER A 561 -13.69 -30.27 -5.85
CA SER A 561 -12.24 -30.48 -5.66
C SER A 561 -11.49 -30.92 -6.94
N LYS A 562 -12.21 -31.26 -8.02
CA LYS A 562 -11.64 -31.69 -9.31
C LYS A 562 -11.60 -30.59 -10.36
N TYR A 563 -12.36 -29.51 -10.20
CA TYR A 563 -12.44 -28.45 -11.21
C TYR A 563 -12.27 -27.05 -10.64
N PHE A 564 -12.54 -26.81 -9.36
CA PHE A 564 -12.48 -25.48 -8.77
C PHE A 564 -11.13 -25.22 -8.09
N ILE A 565 -10.52 -24.09 -8.44
CA ILE A 565 -9.30 -23.55 -7.82
C ILE A 565 -9.62 -22.16 -7.29
N PHE A 566 -9.33 -21.92 -6.01
CA PHE A 566 -9.39 -20.58 -5.43
C PHE A 566 -8.03 -19.88 -5.66
N ALA A 567 -8.07 -18.69 -6.26
CA ALA A 567 -6.90 -17.89 -6.55
C ALA A 567 -6.84 -16.67 -5.64
N ALA A 568 -5.87 -16.64 -4.73
CA ALA A 568 -5.70 -15.51 -3.81
C ALA A 568 -4.80 -14.43 -4.39
N ASN A 569 -5.31 -13.21 -4.46
CA ASN A 569 -4.55 -12.02 -4.79
C ASN A 569 -3.94 -11.41 -3.52
N THR A 570 -2.65 -11.06 -3.56
CA THR A 570 -1.94 -10.55 -2.40
C THR A 570 -0.85 -9.54 -2.77
N TYR A 571 -0.84 -8.41 -2.08
CA TYR A 571 0.06 -7.28 -2.32
C TYR A 571 0.65 -6.81 -1.00
N GLY A 572 1.93 -6.43 -1.01
CA GLY A 572 2.59 -5.90 0.19
C GLY A 572 4.07 -6.25 0.26
N LYS A 573 4.56 -6.57 1.46
CA LYS A 573 5.93 -7.04 1.69
C LYS A 573 6.01 -8.56 1.71
N PRO A 574 7.16 -9.18 1.39
CA PRO A 574 7.28 -10.64 1.37
C PRO A 574 6.87 -11.30 2.69
N GLU A 575 7.21 -10.70 3.83
CA GLU A 575 6.87 -11.24 5.15
C GLU A 575 5.35 -11.26 5.37
N GLY A 576 4.67 -10.15 5.04
CA GLY A 576 3.22 -10.04 5.14
C GLY A 576 2.50 -10.96 4.15
N ILE A 577 3.00 -11.04 2.91
CA ILE A 577 2.46 -11.95 1.89
C ILE A 577 2.59 -13.41 2.34
N SER A 578 3.73 -13.80 2.91
CA SER A 578 3.95 -15.15 3.44
C SER A 578 2.93 -15.51 4.52
N GLN A 579 2.74 -14.63 5.50
CA GLN A 579 1.74 -14.85 6.55
C GLN A 579 0.32 -15.01 5.98
N VAL A 580 -0.09 -14.10 5.09
CA VAL A 580 -1.42 -14.14 4.46
C VAL A 580 -1.61 -15.42 3.65
N LEU A 581 -0.61 -15.81 2.87
CA LEU A 581 -0.68 -17.01 2.02
C LEU A 581 -0.77 -18.29 2.85
N HIS A 582 -0.03 -18.40 3.97
CA HIS A 582 -0.14 -19.54 4.87
C HIS A 582 -1.55 -19.68 5.47
N VAL A 583 -2.14 -18.58 5.96
CA VAL A 583 -3.51 -18.57 6.50
C VAL A 583 -4.54 -18.90 5.41
N THR A 584 -4.35 -18.35 4.22
CA THR A 584 -5.21 -18.60 3.07
C THR A 584 -5.17 -20.07 2.66
N ARG A 585 -3.98 -20.67 2.61
CA ARG A 585 -3.83 -22.10 2.30
C ARG A 585 -4.55 -22.99 3.27
N GLN A 586 -4.38 -22.75 4.57
CA GLN A 586 -5.08 -23.50 5.60
C GLN A 586 -6.61 -23.39 5.39
N SER A 587 -7.09 -22.18 5.15
CA SER A 587 -8.51 -21.91 4.94
C SER A 587 -9.06 -22.56 3.66
N VAL A 588 -8.28 -22.59 2.58
CA VAL A 588 -8.72 -23.10 1.27
C VAL A 588 -8.50 -24.61 1.14
N GLU A 589 -7.27 -25.10 1.30
CA GLU A 589 -6.95 -26.50 1.04
C GLU A 589 -7.44 -27.44 2.14
N GLU A 590 -7.33 -27.03 3.41
CA GLU A 590 -7.70 -27.86 4.55
C GLU A 590 -9.18 -27.72 4.90
N ARG A 591 -9.68 -26.47 4.98
CA ARG A 591 -11.09 -26.21 5.35
C ARG A 591 -12.04 -26.32 4.16
N LEU A 592 -11.79 -25.65 3.03
CA LEU A 592 -12.68 -25.79 1.85
C LEU A 592 -12.49 -27.12 1.11
N GLY A 593 -11.29 -27.71 1.15
CA GLY A 593 -10.98 -28.95 0.45
C GLY A 593 -10.85 -28.77 -1.06
N VAL A 594 -10.47 -27.58 -1.52
CA VAL A 594 -10.21 -27.24 -2.93
C VAL A 594 -8.80 -26.71 -3.08
N ALA A 595 -8.27 -26.62 -4.30
CA ALA A 595 -6.89 -26.19 -4.49
C ALA A 595 -6.70 -24.68 -4.32
N LEU A 596 -5.54 -24.29 -3.78
CA LEU A 596 -5.09 -22.90 -3.74
C LEU A 596 -4.06 -22.62 -4.83
N ILE A 597 -4.24 -21.51 -5.55
CA ILE A 597 -3.21 -20.85 -6.33
C ILE A 597 -3.01 -19.41 -5.86
N VAL A 598 -1.82 -18.84 -6.05
CA VAL A 598 -1.62 -17.39 -5.87
C VAL A 598 -2.05 -16.68 -7.15
N GLY A 599 -3.23 -16.07 -7.13
CA GLY A 599 -3.86 -15.43 -8.29
C GLY A 599 -3.13 -14.18 -8.76
N GLU A 600 -2.59 -13.41 -7.81
CA GLU A 600 -1.75 -12.23 -8.03
C GLU A 600 -0.78 -12.07 -6.88
N PHE A 601 0.46 -11.71 -7.20
CA PHE A 601 1.38 -11.16 -6.21
C PHE A 601 2.27 -10.06 -6.77
N ALA A 602 2.50 -9.02 -5.97
CA ALA A 602 3.49 -7.98 -6.25
C ALA A 602 3.99 -7.28 -4.96
N PRO A 603 5.25 -6.82 -4.94
CA PRO A 603 5.76 -5.93 -3.92
C PRO A 603 5.10 -4.55 -4.01
N PHE A 604 4.61 -4.04 -2.89
CA PHE A 604 3.99 -2.72 -2.77
C PHE A 604 4.66 -1.89 -1.68
N GLY A 605 4.77 -0.57 -1.89
CA GLY A 605 5.34 0.37 -0.92
C GLY A 605 6.87 0.27 -0.77
N MET A 606 7.59 -0.12 -1.82
CA MET A 606 9.05 -0.28 -1.82
C MET A 606 9.70 0.53 -2.92
N ALA A 607 11.02 0.76 -2.82
CA ALA A 607 11.74 1.43 -3.89
C ALA A 607 11.84 0.54 -5.13
N ARG A 608 11.75 1.14 -6.33
CA ARG A 608 11.84 0.42 -7.62
C ARG A 608 13.12 -0.43 -7.74
N SER A 609 14.23 0.03 -7.18
CA SER A 609 15.51 -0.70 -7.15
C SER A 609 15.48 -1.98 -6.31
N GLU A 610 14.54 -2.09 -5.36
CA GLU A 610 14.42 -3.24 -4.45
C GLU A 610 13.49 -4.32 -5.02
N ARG A 611 12.55 -3.93 -5.90
CA ARG A 611 11.55 -4.84 -6.49
C ARG A 611 12.11 -6.17 -6.99
N PRO A 612 13.27 -6.24 -7.67
CA PRO A 612 13.77 -7.53 -8.18
C PRO A 612 14.03 -8.57 -7.11
N ALA A 613 14.67 -8.17 -6.00
CA ALA A 613 14.91 -9.07 -4.87
C ALA A 613 13.59 -9.47 -4.20
N GLN A 614 12.63 -8.55 -4.14
CA GLN A 614 11.36 -8.71 -3.46
C GLN A 614 10.44 -9.68 -4.22
N TYR A 615 10.35 -9.57 -5.55
CA TYR A 615 9.66 -10.56 -6.38
C TYR A 615 10.28 -11.96 -6.26
N ALA A 616 11.62 -12.07 -6.19
CA ALA A 616 12.27 -13.35 -5.99
C ALA A 616 11.92 -13.97 -4.63
N MET A 617 11.93 -13.18 -3.55
CA MET A 617 11.51 -13.63 -2.23
C MET A 617 10.04 -14.07 -2.20
N MET A 618 9.14 -13.27 -2.79
CA MET A 618 7.72 -13.61 -2.89
C MET A 618 7.49 -14.87 -3.71
N TRP A 619 8.21 -15.05 -4.81
CA TRP A 619 8.11 -16.28 -5.61
C TRP A 619 8.53 -17.52 -4.82
N ASN A 620 9.59 -17.43 -4.00
CA ASN A 620 9.98 -18.53 -3.10
C ASN A 620 8.84 -18.86 -2.11
N THR A 621 8.16 -17.84 -1.57
CA THR A 621 6.98 -18.03 -0.73
C THR A 621 5.84 -18.71 -1.50
N VAL A 622 5.56 -18.29 -2.74
CA VAL A 622 4.55 -18.94 -3.60
C VAL A 622 4.87 -20.43 -3.76
N GLN A 623 6.14 -20.79 -4.00
CA GLN A 623 6.61 -22.17 -4.11
C GLN A 623 6.42 -23.01 -2.84
N GLN A 624 6.52 -22.39 -1.67
CA GLN A 624 6.32 -23.06 -0.39
C GLN A 624 4.84 -23.25 -0.05
N VAL A 625 3.99 -22.29 -0.44
CA VAL A 625 2.58 -22.29 -0.07
C VAL A 625 1.70 -23.01 -1.09
N SER A 626 1.80 -22.68 -2.38
CA SER A 626 0.96 -23.29 -3.42
C SER A 626 1.71 -24.38 -4.16
N SER A 627 1.15 -25.59 -4.18
CA SER A 627 1.66 -26.70 -4.98
C SER A 627 1.31 -26.61 -6.46
N ILE A 628 0.45 -25.65 -6.85
CA ILE A 628 0.06 -25.43 -8.24
C ILE A 628 0.87 -24.32 -8.88
N GLY A 629 1.19 -23.24 -8.17
CA GLY A 629 1.94 -22.11 -8.71
C GLY A 629 1.38 -20.76 -8.32
N GLY A 630 1.61 -19.78 -9.18
CA GLY A 630 1.02 -18.46 -9.04
C GLY A 630 1.26 -17.56 -10.23
N PHE A 631 0.62 -16.39 -10.21
CA PHE A 631 0.76 -15.37 -11.23
C PHE A 631 1.29 -14.07 -10.65
N VAL A 632 2.36 -13.56 -11.24
CA VAL A 632 2.88 -12.24 -10.87
C VAL A 632 1.99 -11.13 -11.44
N TYR A 633 1.81 -10.06 -10.69
CA TYR A 633 1.17 -8.83 -11.16
C TYR A 633 2.27 -7.78 -11.47
N VAL A 634 2.41 -7.25 -12.68
CA VAL A 634 1.68 -7.49 -13.95
C VAL A 634 2.63 -7.37 -15.15
N TYR A 635 2.33 -7.98 -16.30
CA TYR A 635 3.21 -7.97 -17.49
C TYR A 635 3.64 -6.57 -17.94
N GLY A 636 2.72 -5.76 -18.46
CA GLY A 636 2.99 -4.50 -19.16
C GLY A 636 1.95 -3.45 -18.81
N PRO A 637 2.03 -2.21 -19.37
CA PRO A 637 1.27 -1.09 -18.84
C PRO A 637 -0.22 -1.41 -18.86
N ASP A 638 -0.85 -1.22 -17.71
CA ASP A 638 -2.22 -1.61 -17.40
C ASP A 638 -3.04 -0.45 -16.83
N GLN A 639 -2.41 0.71 -16.61
CA GLN A 639 -3.05 1.89 -16.09
C GLN A 639 -3.61 2.75 -17.22
N PRO A 640 -4.90 3.14 -17.18
CA PRO A 640 -5.44 4.12 -18.10
C PRO A 640 -4.62 5.42 -18.06
N ASN A 641 -4.45 6.06 -19.21
CA ASN A 641 -3.82 7.36 -19.29
C ASN A 641 -4.88 8.45 -19.28
N PRO A 642 -5.17 9.08 -18.12
CA PRO A 642 -6.25 10.06 -18.02
C PRO A 642 -6.04 11.31 -18.89
N LYS A 643 -4.83 11.49 -19.45
CA LYS A 643 -4.49 12.58 -20.37
C LYS A 643 -4.70 12.21 -21.84
N ALA A 644 -4.96 10.94 -22.15
CA ALA A 644 -5.24 10.49 -23.50
C ALA A 644 -6.72 10.77 -23.88
N PRO A 645 -7.03 11.09 -25.15
CA PRO A 645 -8.41 11.26 -25.62
C PRO A 645 -9.28 10.02 -25.37
N ASN A 646 -8.67 8.85 -25.45
CA ASN A 646 -9.22 7.61 -24.91
C ASN A 646 -8.26 7.13 -23.80
N PRO A 647 -8.65 7.24 -22.51
CA PRO A 647 -7.80 6.80 -21.41
C PRO A 647 -7.40 5.33 -21.47
N TYR A 648 -8.18 4.52 -22.19
CA TYR A 648 -7.93 3.10 -22.40
C TYR A 648 -7.29 2.81 -23.76
N ASP A 649 -6.74 3.82 -24.44
CA ASP A 649 -5.94 3.59 -25.64
C ASP A 649 -4.76 2.67 -25.28
N PRO A 650 -4.71 1.44 -25.80
CA PRO A 650 -3.67 0.48 -25.44
C PRO A 650 -2.28 0.97 -25.78
N LEU A 651 -2.14 1.92 -26.71
CA LEU A 651 -0.85 2.51 -27.10
C LEU A 651 -0.40 3.64 -26.18
N ARG A 652 -1.22 4.02 -25.20
CA ARG A 652 -0.95 5.15 -24.30
C ARG A 652 -1.04 4.79 -22.83
N LEU A 653 -1.24 3.52 -22.47
CA LEU A 653 -1.32 3.07 -21.09
C LEU A 653 -0.06 3.48 -20.30
N LEU A 654 -0.26 3.84 -19.03
CA LEU A 654 0.83 4.20 -18.13
C LEU A 654 1.44 2.94 -17.51
N VAL A 655 2.75 3.01 -17.26
CA VAL A 655 3.48 1.99 -16.50
C VAL A 655 3.02 2.08 -15.06
N SER A 656 2.38 1.01 -14.56
CA SER A 656 2.07 0.84 -13.14
C SER A 656 3.37 0.64 -12.36
N GLU A 657 3.34 0.96 -11.06
CA GLU A 657 4.42 0.60 -10.14
C GLU A 657 4.69 -0.92 -10.10
N PHE A 658 3.74 -1.73 -10.56
CA PHE A 658 3.85 -3.19 -10.65
C PHE A 658 4.25 -3.72 -12.04
N SER A 659 4.27 -2.88 -13.08
CA SER A 659 4.58 -3.36 -14.44
C SER A 659 6.00 -3.94 -14.50
N LEU A 660 6.14 -5.08 -15.20
CA LEU A 660 7.43 -5.74 -15.45
C LEU A 660 8.10 -5.25 -16.73
N VAL A 661 7.30 -4.87 -17.73
CA VAL A 661 7.75 -4.22 -18.97
C VAL A 661 6.97 -2.93 -19.24
N ASP A 662 7.54 -2.04 -20.06
CA ASP A 662 6.87 -0.84 -20.55
C ASP A 662 6.02 -1.13 -21.80
N ILE A 663 5.45 -0.09 -22.42
CA ILE A 663 4.59 -0.21 -23.60
C ILE A 663 5.32 -0.80 -24.83
N ASP A 664 6.63 -0.62 -24.89
CA ASP A 664 7.48 -1.08 -25.98
C ASP A 664 8.00 -2.50 -25.74
N GLY A 665 7.78 -3.06 -24.55
CA GLY A 665 8.24 -4.39 -24.14
C GLY A 665 9.62 -4.37 -23.51
N ASN A 666 10.16 -3.21 -23.15
CA ASN A 666 11.43 -3.13 -22.43
C ASN A 666 11.19 -3.40 -20.94
N PRO A 667 12.08 -4.14 -20.24
CA PRO A 667 11.99 -4.29 -18.80
C PRO A 667 11.97 -2.95 -18.07
N VAL A 668 11.02 -2.77 -17.17
CA VAL A 668 10.90 -1.58 -16.31
C VAL A 668 12.08 -1.53 -15.34
N ASP A 669 12.49 -2.67 -14.80
CA ASP A 669 13.66 -2.82 -13.95
C ASP A 669 14.14 -4.29 -13.98
N GLY A 670 14.94 -4.72 -13.01
CA GLY A 670 15.46 -6.09 -12.93
C GLY A 670 14.44 -7.17 -12.55
N SER A 671 13.17 -6.83 -12.29
CA SER A 671 12.18 -7.76 -11.71
C SER A 671 11.83 -8.92 -12.63
N LEU A 672 11.63 -8.67 -13.92
CA LEU A 672 11.38 -9.75 -14.89
C LEU A 672 12.57 -10.70 -14.99
N SER A 673 13.80 -10.17 -14.95
CA SER A 673 15.01 -10.99 -14.97
C SER A 673 15.15 -11.83 -13.70
N ALA A 674 14.87 -11.25 -12.53
CA ALA A 674 14.93 -11.96 -11.25
C ALA A 674 13.94 -13.14 -11.22
N LEU A 675 12.71 -12.92 -11.68
CA LEU A 675 11.71 -13.98 -11.84
C LEU A 675 12.15 -15.03 -12.86
N ALA A 676 12.69 -14.62 -14.01
CA ALA A 676 13.18 -15.54 -15.02
C ALA A 676 14.26 -16.48 -14.49
N THR A 677 15.18 -15.98 -13.65
CA THR A 677 16.17 -16.81 -12.96
C THR A 677 15.53 -17.88 -12.06
N GLN A 678 14.39 -17.59 -11.43
CA GLN A 678 13.65 -18.57 -10.61
C GLN A 678 12.82 -19.55 -11.44
N TRP A 679 12.36 -19.13 -12.63
CA TRP A 679 11.44 -19.88 -13.47
C TRP A 679 12.12 -20.86 -14.42
N HIS A 680 13.33 -20.54 -14.85
CA HIS A 680 14.13 -21.49 -15.61
C HIS A 680 14.67 -22.57 -14.68
N PRO A 681 14.69 -23.84 -15.13
CA PRO A 681 15.35 -24.90 -14.37
C PRO A 681 16.77 -24.44 -14.08
N GLN A 682 17.13 -24.35 -12.80
CA GLN A 682 18.54 -24.23 -12.44
C GLN A 682 19.22 -25.47 -13.03
N PRO A 683 20.30 -25.31 -13.83
CA PRO A 683 21.03 -26.46 -14.32
C PRO A 683 21.39 -27.29 -13.09
N THR A 684 20.91 -28.54 -13.03
CA THR A 684 21.30 -29.47 -11.98
C THR A 684 22.82 -29.42 -11.91
N PRO A 685 23.42 -29.03 -10.76
CA PRO A 685 24.87 -28.99 -10.66
C PRO A 685 25.38 -30.34 -11.17
N GLN A 686 26.17 -30.33 -12.24
CA GLN A 686 26.78 -31.57 -12.69
C GLN A 686 27.54 -32.10 -11.47
N PRO A 687 27.33 -33.36 -11.07
CA PRO A 687 28.03 -33.91 -9.93
C PRO A 687 29.52 -33.68 -10.18
N THR A 688 30.15 -32.84 -9.35
CA THR A 688 31.57 -32.60 -9.42
C THR A 688 32.21 -33.99 -9.33
N GLU A 689 32.84 -34.46 -10.40
CA GLU A 689 33.64 -35.68 -10.34
C GLU A 689 34.68 -35.42 -9.25
N ILE A 690 34.42 -35.98 -8.06
CA ILE A 690 35.41 -36.03 -7.01
C ILE A 690 36.45 -36.99 -7.56
N ASN A 691 37.49 -36.43 -8.17
CA ASN A 691 38.71 -37.16 -8.50
C ASN A 691 39.29 -37.64 -7.17
N ILE A 692 38.90 -38.86 -6.77
CA ILE A 692 39.58 -39.59 -5.71
C ILE A 692 40.90 -40.03 -6.33
N PRO A 693 42.05 -39.47 -5.92
CA PRO A 693 43.33 -39.94 -6.41
C PRO A 693 43.48 -41.42 -6.08
N LYS A 694 43.85 -42.22 -7.10
CA LYS A 694 44.09 -43.65 -6.98
C LYS A 694 45.32 -43.95 -6.14
#